data_AF-A0A2H5YG15-F1
#
_entry.id   AF-A0A2H5YG15-F1
#
_cell.length_a   1.000
_cell.length_b   1.000
_cell.length_c   1.000
_cell.angle_alpha   90.00
_cell.angle_beta   90.00
_cell.angle_gamma   90.00
#
_symmetry.space_group_name_H-M   'P 1'
#
loop_
_entity.id
_entity.type
_entity.pdbx_description
1 polymer ?
#
loop_
_entity_poly.entity_id
_entity_poly.type
_entity_poly.pdbx_seq_one_letter_code
_entity_poly.pdbx_strand_id
1 'polypeptide(L)'
;MIALAFALASGGRDTSRSTGPGTPAPGGEAIAAQRERYRHLRRGPKEPRLSYHLSRLVDLEESLARYASDPVGLLAAPPDLQALAAAGLARRDAQDRLQVFVYADDLGRAADAVRSLGGLVERAAPEAGILQAWVPIKSVRLLAAQLGVRFLDLPAYPAFQAGSVQSQGDVILKAADLRSTLGLSGAGVRVGVISDGVRGLAQSQASGDLPAVNATDCNVVAIDPAQTGAEGTAMLEIVHDLAPGAELWFAGFGGSSGTALDFNAAVNCLAQRVDVVVDDVNWFNVGPYDGSSIVSRNTAAALNGPTNRVRAHVTAVGNHAATHYQEPYQPCPGEAAFHRFAATEQTLDRGGLGPRCDNPVLVPAGSTLRVLVQWNDPWGASCNDYDVYIFAHDSPTPLAASQNFQFCAQNPTELAVWQNVSTSPVTVDVVLAPIGQVEPRTFDIFFLGGIPNYYTPTSSVPNQADAGGGVLAVGAINAFEDGHDEIAPYSSRGPTNDGRTKPDVTGIDGVSVTGAGGFSTPFLGTSAAAAHIAGILALLLECRPGLKAGEPGDAPAQDRSALANALLLTAADLGPPGTDNTYGAGRADALAAGRLLCQHQLVMWGDLDCSLTLDSADALLLLRATLGLPVAQSQPCPRVGDAVGGVLWGDMDCDGRVTIADVRAVLRAASGLPWAPHPGCPAAGALLSLP
;
A
#
# COMPACT_ATOMS: atom_id res chain seq x y z
N MET A 1 -37.05 40.52 15.37
CA MET A 1 -37.81 40.91 16.58
C MET A 1 -36.95 40.49 17.77
N ILE A 2 -36.63 41.32 18.77
CA ILE A 2 -37.10 42.67 19.15
C ILE A 2 -35.87 43.59 19.32
N ALA A 3 -36.02 44.88 19.01
CA ALA A 3 -35.08 45.93 19.39
C ALA A 3 -35.75 46.87 20.41
N LEU A 4 -34.98 47.44 21.33
CA LEU A 4 -35.30 48.74 21.94
C LEU A 4 -34.03 49.46 22.38
N ALA A 5 -34.05 50.79 22.34
CA ALA A 5 -32.88 51.66 22.49
C ALA A 5 -33.25 52.97 23.22
N PHE A 6 -32.22 53.79 23.50
CA PHE A 6 -32.29 55.14 24.10
C PHE A 6 -32.68 55.20 25.60
N ALA A 7 -32.32 56.24 26.38
CA ALA A 7 -31.93 57.61 26.02
C ALA A 7 -30.80 58.24 26.87
N LEU A 8 -30.50 59.51 26.55
CA LEU A 8 -29.34 60.34 26.97
C LEU A 8 -29.66 61.37 28.09
N ALA A 9 -28.62 62.16 28.44
CA ALA A 9 -28.63 63.52 29.05
C ALA A 9 -28.48 63.60 30.60
N SER A 10 -27.75 64.57 31.20
CA SER A 10 -26.97 65.73 30.68
C SER A 10 -26.00 66.36 31.71
N GLY A 11 -24.98 67.10 31.21
CA GLY A 11 -24.26 68.20 31.91
C GLY A 11 -23.12 67.83 32.89
N GLY A 12 -22.02 68.58 33.01
CA GLY A 12 -21.53 69.73 32.22
C GLY A 12 -20.28 70.45 32.81
N ARG A 13 -19.36 70.88 31.91
CA ARG A 13 -18.31 71.92 32.04
C ARG A 13 -17.22 71.87 33.15
N ASP A 14 -16.01 71.52 32.71
CA ASP A 14 -14.75 72.29 32.76
C ASP A 14 -14.43 73.27 33.93
N THR A 15 -13.31 72.99 34.61
CA THR A 15 -12.33 74.01 35.08
C THR A 15 -10.90 73.45 34.93
N SER A 16 -9.89 74.33 34.82
CA SER A 16 -8.55 73.96 34.30
C SER A 16 -7.37 74.34 35.21
N ARG A 17 -6.25 73.58 35.10
CA ARG A 17 -4.86 73.87 35.56
C ARG A 17 -4.62 73.96 37.08
N SER A 18 -3.47 73.58 37.66
CA SER A 18 -2.22 72.98 37.10
C SER A 18 -1.29 72.37 38.18
N THR A 19 -0.59 71.28 37.79
CA THR A 19 0.82 70.91 38.11
C THR A 19 1.30 70.59 39.54
N GLY A 20 1.70 69.32 39.74
CA GLY A 20 2.62 68.78 40.75
C GLY A 20 3.05 67.35 40.30
N PRO A 21 4.27 66.86 40.58
CA PRO A 21 4.90 65.83 39.74
C PRO A 21 4.45 64.39 40.04
N GLY A 22 4.20 63.62 38.96
CA GLY A 22 3.83 62.20 39.01
C GLY A 22 4.88 61.28 38.37
N THR A 23 5.03 60.09 38.93
CA THR A 23 5.93 59.00 38.53
C THR A 23 5.75 58.54 37.07
N PRO A 24 6.83 58.22 36.32
CA PRO A 24 6.73 57.68 34.97
C PRO A 24 6.39 56.18 34.96
N ALA A 25 5.47 55.77 34.09
CA ALA A 25 5.20 54.37 33.79
C ALA A 25 6.15 53.85 32.68
N PRO A 26 6.69 52.61 32.77
CA PRO A 26 7.61 52.07 31.78
C PRO A 26 6.86 51.55 30.55
N GLY A 27 7.26 51.97 29.34
CA GLY A 27 6.68 51.45 28.09
C GLY A 27 6.93 52.25 26.81
N GLY A 28 7.55 53.44 26.87
CA GLY A 28 7.71 54.31 25.70
C GLY A 28 9.02 54.17 24.92
N GLU A 29 10.16 53.97 25.58
CA GLU A 29 11.48 54.28 24.98
C GLU A 29 12.20 53.10 24.31
N ALA A 30 11.81 51.85 24.61
CA ALA A 30 12.41 50.67 23.98
C ALA A 30 12.05 50.50 22.49
N ILE A 31 10.90 51.04 22.06
CA ILE A 31 10.39 50.87 20.68
C ILE A 31 10.95 51.96 19.73
N ALA A 32 11.35 53.11 20.25
CA ALA A 32 11.94 54.20 19.46
C ALA A 32 13.40 53.89 19.05
N ALA A 33 14.21 53.34 19.96
CA ALA A 33 15.63 53.04 19.70
C ALA A 33 15.86 51.90 18.70
N GLN A 34 14.86 51.05 18.46
CA GLN A 34 14.97 49.86 17.60
C GLN A 34 14.58 50.13 16.14
N ARG A 35 13.90 51.24 15.83
CA ARG A 35 13.51 51.62 14.47
C ARG A 35 14.60 52.32 13.64
N GLU A 36 15.64 52.86 14.27
CA GLU A 36 16.72 53.57 13.57
C GLU A 36 17.86 52.65 13.09
N ARG A 37 18.00 51.43 13.63
CA ARG A 37 19.13 50.52 13.33
C ARG A 37 18.96 49.63 12.08
N TYR A 38 17.78 49.61 11.45
CA TYR A 38 17.49 48.74 10.30
C TYR A 38 17.64 49.40 8.92
N ARG A 39 18.32 50.55 8.80
CA ARG A 39 18.37 51.30 7.52
C ARG A 39 19.56 51.07 6.60
N HIS A 40 20.67 50.45 7.05
CA HIS A 40 21.79 50.13 6.17
C HIS A 40 22.48 48.79 6.52
N LEU A 41 22.04 47.71 5.87
CA LEU A 41 22.88 46.55 5.61
C LEU A 41 22.98 46.34 4.10
N ARG A 42 24.21 46.43 3.58
CA ARG A 42 24.51 46.27 2.15
C ARG A 42 24.36 44.80 1.75
N ARG A 43 23.88 44.57 0.52
CA ARG A 43 23.95 43.25 -0.13
C ARG A 43 25.43 42.85 -0.31
N GLY A 44 25.82 41.72 0.26
CA GLY A 44 27.01 40.98 -0.17
C GLY A 44 26.71 40.18 -1.45
N PRO A 45 27.74 39.79 -2.25
CA PRO A 45 27.54 39.01 -3.46
C PRO A 45 27.13 37.54 -3.15
N LYS A 46 26.47 36.89 -4.11
CA LYS A 46 26.06 35.47 -4.03
C LYS A 46 27.28 34.54 -4.19
N GLU A 47 27.37 33.50 -3.35
CA GLU A 47 28.31 32.39 -3.51
C GLU A 47 27.66 31.28 -4.38
N PRO A 48 28.17 30.94 -5.58
CA PRO A 48 27.44 30.12 -6.55
C PRO A 48 27.49 28.59 -6.30
N ARG A 49 27.76 28.13 -5.07
CA ARG A 49 28.00 26.69 -4.77
C ARG A 49 27.42 26.16 -3.45
N LEU A 50 26.65 26.96 -2.70
CA LEU A 50 26.01 26.55 -1.44
C LEU A 50 24.59 27.11 -1.33
N SER A 51 23.66 26.33 -0.78
CA SER A 51 22.27 26.78 -0.60
C SER A 51 22.10 27.64 0.66
N TYR A 52 21.12 28.54 0.65
CA TYR A 52 20.82 29.47 1.74
C TYR A 52 20.59 28.77 3.10
N HIS A 53 20.01 27.56 3.08
CA HIS A 53 19.67 26.81 4.29
C HIS A 53 20.90 26.24 5.03
N LEU A 54 21.98 25.91 4.32
CA LEU A 54 23.24 25.46 4.92
C LEU A 54 23.91 26.52 5.79
N SER A 55 23.67 27.81 5.52
CA SER A 55 24.25 28.91 6.30
C SER A 55 23.57 29.18 7.65
N ARG A 56 22.38 28.60 7.88
CA ARG A 56 21.58 28.81 9.11
C ARG A 56 21.51 27.61 10.04
N LEU A 57 22.02 26.44 9.61
CA LEU A 57 21.98 25.20 10.38
C LEU A 57 23.06 25.09 11.47
N VAL A 58 23.90 26.13 11.63
CA VAL A 58 24.97 26.19 12.65
C VAL A 58 24.44 26.72 14.00
N ASP A 59 23.33 27.45 14.00
CA ASP A 59 22.79 28.08 15.21
C ASP A 59 21.51 27.40 15.69
N LEU A 60 21.59 26.89 16.93
CA LEU A 60 20.50 26.66 17.89
C LEU A 60 19.77 25.30 17.85
N GLU A 61 20.45 24.29 18.39
CA GLU A 61 19.85 23.15 19.09
C GLU A 61 19.87 23.42 20.61
N GLU A 62 18.73 23.67 21.25
CA GLU A 62 18.59 23.41 22.70
C GLU A 62 17.12 23.28 23.17
N SER A 63 16.88 22.29 24.05
CA SER A 63 15.67 22.03 24.87
C SER A 63 14.43 21.36 24.21
N LEU A 64 14.26 20.08 24.57
CA LEU A 64 13.08 19.22 24.33
C LEU A 64 12.06 19.24 25.50
N ALA A 65 10.85 18.69 25.23
CA ALA A 65 10.17 17.61 26.00
C ALA A 65 8.86 17.86 26.80
N ARG A 66 7.93 16.87 26.63
CA ARG A 66 6.80 16.36 27.50
C ARG A 66 5.42 17.06 27.45
N TYR A 67 4.24 16.42 27.68
CA TYR A 67 3.84 15.01 28.01
C TYR A 67 2.46 14.63 27.38
N ALA A 68 1.95 13.40 27.64
CA ALA A 68 0.65 12.77 27.25
C ALA A 68 -0.62 13.29 28.03
N SER A 69 -1.87 12.76 27.98
CA SER A 69 -2.47 11.44 27.61
C SER A 69 -4.04 11.43 27.40
N ASP A 70 -4.59 10.29 26.93
CA ASP A 70 -6.00 9.85 26.65
C ASP A 70 -6.87 9.48 27.92
N PRO A 71 -8.25 9.37 27.95
CA PRO A 71 -9.01 8.07 27.79
C PRO A 71 -10.59 7.98 27.55
N VAL A 72 -11.10 6.79 27.11
CA VAL A 72 -12.48 6.12 27.23
C VAL A 72 -13.71 6.62 26.38
N GLY A 73 -14.68 5.83 25.83
CA GLY A 73 -14.86 4.36 25.57
C GLY A 73 -16.34 3.81 25.54
N LEU A 74 -16.69 2.94 24.54
CA LEU A 74 -17.73 1.84 24.47
C LEU A 74 -19.27 2.17 24.65
N LEU A 75 -20.32 1.39 24.27
CA LEU A 75 -20.58 0.05 23.63
C LEU A 75 -22.09 -0.12 23.23
N ALA A 76 -22.47 -1.15 22.43
CA ALA A 76 -23.74 -1.92 22.60
C ALA A 76 -23.83 -3.25 21.79
N ALA A 77 -24.20 -4.35 22.47
CA ALA A 77 -24.53 -5.71 22.00
C ALA A 77 -23.45 -6.48 21.19
N PRO A 78 -23.12 -7.74 21.56
CA PRO A 78 -21.70 -8.02 21.74
C PRO A 78 -21.08 -8.89 20.62
N PRO A 79 -19.91 -8.51 20.08
CA PRO A 79 -19.16 -9.30 19.10
C PRO A 79 -18.64 -10.65 19.62
N ASP A 80 -18.60 -10.88 20.93
CA ASP A 80 -18.04 -12.09 21.56
C ASP A 80 -18.70 -13.40 21.07
N LEU A 81 -20.03 -13.42 20.96
CA LEU A 81 -20.79 -14.57 20.49
C LEU A 81 -20.68 -14.80 18.98
N GLN A 82 -20.37 -13.75 18.20
CA GLN A 82 -20.05 -13.87 16.77
C GLN A 82 -18.61 -14.35 16.59
N ALA A 83 -17.67 -13.80 17.37
CA ALA A 83 -16.26 -14.16 17.39
C ALA A 83 -16.03 -15.62 17.84
N LEU A 84 -16.77 -16.13 18.82
CA LEU A 84 -16.68 -17.54 19.24
C LEU A 84 -17.06 -18.52 18.11
N ALA A 85 -18.02 -18.15 17.26
CA ALA A 85 -18.41 -18.94 16.10
C ALA A 85 -17.40 -18.79 14.94
N ALA A 86 -16.95 -17.56 14.66
CA ALA A 86 -15.98 -17.27 13.60
C ALA A 86 -14.59 -17.87 13.87
N ALA A 87 -14.12 -17.83 15.13
CA ALA A 87 -12.83 -18.39 15.56
C ALA A 87 -12.80 -19.93 15.65
N GLY A 88 -13.86 -20.63 15.23
CA GLY A 88 -13.95 -22.09 15.31
C GLY A 88 -14.02 -22.65 16.74
N LEU A 89 -14.21 -21.79 17.76
CA LEU A 89 -14.27 -22.12 19.19
C LEU A 89 -15.66 -22.61 19.62
N ALA A 90 -16.67 -22.54 18.75
CA ALA A 90 -18.00 -23.11 18.94
C ALA A 90 -18.45 -23.87 17.68
N ARG A 91 -17.96 -25.10 17.49
CA ARG A 91 -18.19 -25.89 16.27
C ARG A 91 -19.63 -26.36 16.13
N ARG A 92 -20.21 -26.14 14.94
CA ARG A 92 -21.48 -26.72 14.51
C ARG A 92 -21.27 -27.72 13.38
N ASP A 93 -22.08 -28.76 13.34
CA ASP A 93 -22.16 -29.64 12.19
C ASP A 93 -23.27 -29.24 11.21
N ALA A 94 -23.33 -29.92 10.06
CA ALA A 94 -24.34 -29.71 9.02
C ALA A 94 -25.78 -30.12 9.42
N GLN A 95 -26.02 -30.44 10.70
CA GLN A 95 -27.34 -30.71 11.28
C GLN A 95 -27.67 -29.73 12.44
N ASP A 96 -26.94 -28.62 12.55
CA ASP A 96 -27.08 -27.58 13.59
C ASP A 96 -26.96 -28.16 15.02
N ARG A 97 -26.04 -29.11 15.20
CA ARG A 97 -25.61 -29.62 16.50
C ARG A 97 -24.30 -28.95 16.92
N LEU A 98 -24.24 -28.52 18.17
CA LEU A 98 -23.06 -27.92 18.80
C LEU A 98 -22.21 -29.03 19.44
N GLN A 99 -20.89 -28.97 19.24
CA GLN A 99 -19.95 -29.84 19.96
C GLN A 99 -19.78 -29.35 21.41
N VAL A 100 -19.91 -30.26 22.38
CA VAL A 100 -19.88 -29.96 23.83
C VAL A 100 -19.10 -31.03 24.61
N PHE A 101 -18.52 -30.61 25.73
CA PHE A 101 -18.13 -31.49 26.83
C PHE A 101 -19.28 -31.60 27.84
N VAL A 102 -19.70 -32.83 28.11
CA VAL A 102 -20.71 -33.19 29.10
C VAL A 102 -19.98 -33.74 30.33
N TYR A 103 -19.95 -32.98 31.42
CA TYR A 103 -19.39 -33.43 32.69
C TYR A 103 -20.47 -34.18 33.47
N ALA A 104 -20.20 -35.43 33.84
CA ALA A 104 -21.20 -36.28 34.48
C ALA A 104 -20.56 -37.32 35.42
N ASP A 105 -21.28 -37.67 36.48
CA ASP A 105 -20.81 -38.65 37.48
C ASP A 105 -21.03 -40.11 36.99
N ASP A 106 -21.95 -40.31 36.03
CA ASP A 106 -22.19 -41.56 35.30
C ASP A 106 -22.19 -41.25 33.79
N LEU A 107 -21.05 -41.52 33.14
CA LEU A 107 -20.89 -41.29 31.70
C LEU A 107 -21.74 -42.21 30.83
N GLY A 108 -22.17 -43.37 31.35
CA GLY A 108 -23.08 -44.27 30.65
C GLY A 108 -24.46 -43.64 30.51
N ARG A 109 -25.02 -43.16 31.63
CA ARG A 109 -26.29 -42.41 31.62
C ARG A 109 -26.21 -41.12 30.81
N ALA A 110 -25.11 -40.37 30.90
CA ALA A 110 -24.92 -39.17 30.10
C ALA A 110 -24.87 -39.48 28.60
N ALA A 111 -24.26 -40.60 28.19
CA ALA A 111 -24.22 -41.04 26.80
C ALA A 111 -25.61 -41.41 26.25
N ASP A 112 -26.45 -42.07 27.05
CA ASP A 112 -27.82 -42.41 26.66
C ASP A 112 -28.74 -41.17 26.63
N ALA A 113 -28.53 -40.23 27.54
CA ALA A 113 -29.18 -38.91 27.51
C ALA A 113 -28.83 -38.10 26.24
N VAL A 114 -27.55 -38.06 25.84
CA VAL A 114 -27.12 -37.44 24.58
C VAL A 114 -27.83 -38.08 23.39
N ARG A 115 -27.82 -39.41 23.29
CA ARG A 115 -28.43 -40.15 22.15
C ARG A 115 -29.95 -39.93 22.07
N SER A 116 -30.64 -40.02 23.20
CA SER A 116 -32.11 -39.84 23.26
C SER A 116 -32.57 -38.42 22.91
N LEU A 117 -31.72 -37.40 23.08
CA LEU A 117 -31.97 -36.01 22.69
C LEU A 117 -31.54 -35.67 21.24
N GLY A 118 -31.22 -36.68 20.43
CA GLY A 118 -30.80 -36.53 19.03
C GLY A 118 -29.32 -36.14 18.85
N GLY A 119 -28.53 -36.25 19.91
CA GLY A 119 -27.09 -36.02 19.88
C GLY A 119 -26.28 -37.26 19.53
N LEU A 120 -24.99 -37.05 19.20
CA LEU A 120 -24.01 -38.11 18.94
C LEU A 120 -22.93 -38.07 20.00
N VAL A 121 -22.62 -39.21 20.59
CA VAL A 121 -21.47 -39.38 21.49
C VAL A 121 -20.23 -39.62 20.64
N GLU A 122 -19.19 -38.81 20.82
CA GLU A 122 -17.95 -38.92 20.06
C GLU A 122 -16.89 -39.71 20.84
N ARG A 123 -16.62 -39.31 22.10
CA ARG A 123 -15.58 -39.91 22.96
C ARG A 123 -15.98 -39.79 24.43
N ALA A 124 -15.42 -40.66 25.28
CA ALA A 124 -15.56 -40.59 26.72
C ALA A 124 -14.19 -40.64 27.39
N ALA A 125 -14.02 -39.88 28.47
CA ALA A 125 -12.85 -39.89 29.35
C ALA A 125 -13.31 -40.20 30.79
N PRO A 126 -13.48 -41.49 31.15
CA PRO A 126 -14.04 -41.89 32.45
C PRO A 126 -13.28 -41.34 33.66
N GLU A 127 -11.95 -41.29 33.59
CA GLU A 127 -11.09 -40.82 34.69
C GLU A 127 -11.24 -39.31 34.97
N ALA A 128 -11.69 -38.52 33.97
CA ALA A 128 -11.96 -37.09 34.11
C ALA A 128 -13.45 -36.78 34.37
N GLY A 129 -14.35 -37.77 34.25
CA GLY A 129 -15.79 -37.56 34.29
C GLY A 129 -16.32 -36.70 33.13
N ILE A 130 -15.73 -36.83 31.93
CA ILE A 130 -16.07 -36.05 30.72
C ILE A 130 -16.54 -36.95 29.58
N LEU A 131 -17.62 -36.55 28.91
CA LEU A 131 -18.14 -37.16 27.68
C LEU A 131 -18.20 -36.09 26.58
N GLN A 132 -17.49 -36.27 25.48
CA GLN A 132 -17.51 -35.38 24.32
C GLN A 132 -18.66 -35.80 23.37
N ALA A 133 -19.52 -34.85 23.02
CA ALA A 133 -20.73 -35.10 22.25
C ALA A 133 -21.12 -33.94 21.32
N TRP A 134 -21.91 -34.25 20.30
CA TRP A 134 -22.59 -33.29 19.43
C TRP A 134 -24.07 -33.24 19.80
N VAL A 135 -24.63 -32.08 20.10
CA VAL A 135 -25.98 -31.93 20.66
C VAL A 135 -26.75 -30.87 19.88
N PRO A 136 -27.98 -31.13 19.38
CA PRO A 136 -28.80 -30.10 18.74
C PRO A 136 -28.94 -28.87 19.63
N ILE A 137 -28.72 -27.65 19.10
CA ILE A 137 -28.66 -26.43 19.93
C ILE A 137 -29.93 -26.25 20.79
N LYS A 138 -31.10 -26.51 20.20
CA LYS A 138 -32.41 -26.52 20.89
C LYS A 138 -32.53 -27.54 22.04
N SER A 139 -31.70 -28.58 22.06
CA SER A 139 -31.68 -29.66 23.06
C SER A 139 -30.66 -29.43 24.18
N VAL A 140 -29.71 -28.49 24.05
CA VAL A 140 -28.62 -28.28 25.04
C VAL A 140 -29.17 -28.02 26.45
N ARG A 141 -30.23 -27.20 26.58
CA ARG A 141 -30.90 -26.94 27.87
C ARG A 141 -31.59 -28.18 28.45
N LEU A 142 -32.11 -29.08 27.60
CA LEU A 142 -32.76 -30.32 28.03
C LEU A 142 -31.74 -31.40 28.45
N LEU A 143 -30.53 -31.36 27.87
CA LEU A 143 -29.42 -32.22 28.28
C LEU A 143 -28.82 -31.75 29.62
N ALA A 144 -28.65 -30.44 29.81
CA ALA A 144 -28.18 -29.87 31.07
C ALA A 144 -29.09 -30.16 32.27
N ALA A 145 -30.37 -30.47 32.03
CA ALA A 145 -31.36 -30.80 33.05
C ALA A 145 -31.44 -32.30 33.41
N GLN A 146 -30.59 -33.15 32.81
CA GLN A 146 -30.64 -34.61 33.03
C GLN A 146 -29.99 -35.02 34.35
N LEU A 147 -30.63 -35.95 35.07
CA LEU A 147 -30.11 -36.50 36.32
C LEU A 147 -28.77 -37.22 36.09
N GLY A 148 -27.69 -36.62 36.60
CA GLY A 148 -26.31 -37.11 36.47
C GLY A 148 -25.43 -36.26 35.53
N VAL A 149 -26.01 -35.34 34.76
CA VAL A 149 -25.25 -34.28 34.07
C VAL A 149 -24.98 -33.16 35.07
N ARG A 150 -23.70 -32.88 35.32
CA ARG A 150 -23.22 -31.92 36.31
C ARG A 150 -22.95 -30.55 35.71
N PHE A 151 -22.42 -30.52 34.48
CA PHE A 151 -22.11 -29.28 33.74
C PHE A 151 -21.99 -29.57 32.23
N LEU A 152 -22.28 -28.58 31.40
CA LEU A 152 -22.03 -28.60 29.94
C LEU A 152 -21.10 -27.45 29.59
N ASP A 153 -20.08 -27.72 28.79
CA ASP A 153 -19.10 -26.74 28.32
C ASP A 153 -18.80 -26.92 26.81
N LEU A 154 -18.10 -25.97 26.21
CA LEU A 154 -17.48 -26.17 24.89
C LEU A 154 -16.17 -26.96 25.03
N PRO A 155 -15.78 -27.78 24.03
CA PRO A 155 -14.45 -28.38 23.99
C PRO A 155 -13.36 -27.29 23.95
N ALA A 156 -12.24 -27.53 24.63
CA ALA A 156 -11.05 -26.72 24.43
C ALA A 156 -10.39 -27.09 23.09
N TYR A 157 -10.31 -26.14 22.16
CA TYR A 157 -9.64 -26.30 20.87
C TYR A 157 -8.21 -25.74 20.92
N PRO A 158 -7.24 -26.33 20.20
CA PRO A 158 -5.87 -25.80 20.15
C PRO A 158 -5.82 -24.49 19.36
N ALA A 159 -5.00 -23.54 19.83
CA ALA A 159 -4.70 -22.29 19.16
C ALA A 159 -3.23 -22.26 18.73
N PHE A 160 -2.96 -21.68 17.56
CA PHE A 160 -1.63 -21.28 17.13
C PHE A 160 -1.55 -19.76 17.30
N GLN A 161 -0.58 -19.26 18.07
CA GLN A 161 -0.50 -17.84 18.38
C GLN A 161 0.34 -17.10 17.34
N ALA A 162 -0.31 -16.23 16.57
CA ALA A 162 0.28 -14.99 16.09
C ALA A 162 -0.33 -13.88 16.97
N GLY A 163 0.51 -13.23 17.78
CA GLY A 163 0.21 -11.94 18.38
C GLY A 163 -0.91 -11.80 19.41
N SER A 164 -1.09 -10.53 19.78
CA SER A 164 -2.22 -9.94 20.46
C SER A 164 -3.20 -9.27 19.48
N VAL A 165 -2.78 -9.05 18.23
CA VAL A 165 -3.54 -8.50 17.11
C VAL A 165 -3.37 -9.41 15.88
N GLN A 166 -4.36 -9.42 14.98
CA GLN A 166 -4.27 -10.05 13.66
C GLN A 166 -4.87 -9.14 12.59
N SER A 167 -4.22 -9.06 11.43
CA SER A 167 -4.60 -8.24 10.30
C SER A 167 -5.78 -8.81 9.52
N GLN A 168 -6.84 -8.02 9.32
CA GLN A 168 -8.07 -8.42 8.60
C GLN A 168 -7.80 -8.87 7.16
N GLY A 169 -6.76 -8.31 6.51
CA GLY A 169 -6.35 -8.69 5.16
C GLY A 169 -6.01 -10.18 5.02
N ASP A 170 -5.62 -10.86 6.10
CA ASP A 170 -5.37 -12.31 6.13
C ASP A 170 -6.60 -13.14 5.73
N VAL A 171 -7.79 -12.71 6.17
CA VAL A 171 -9.07 -13.35 5.85
C VAL A 171 -9.60 -12.83 4.51
N ILE A 172 -9.59 -11.51 4.30
CA ILE A 172 -10.15 -10.87 3.09
C ILE A 172 -9.45 -11.35 1.81
N LEU A 173 -8.12 -11.48 1.85
CA LEU A 173 -7.30 -11.98 0.74
C LEU A 173 -7.15 -13.52 0.75
N LYS A 174 -7.86 -14.22 1.65
CA LYS A 174 -7.89 -15.69 1.78
C LYS A 174 -6.54 -16.35 2.06
N ALA A 175 -5.60 -15.64 2.69
CA ALA A 175 -4.33 -16.20 3.12
C ALA A 175 -4.53 -17.22 4.27
N ALA A 176 -5.48 -16.97 5.18
CA ALA A 176 -5.92 -17.94 6.18
C ALA A 176 -6.45 -19.25 5.56
N ASP A 177 -7.25 -19.16 4.49
CA ASP A 177 -7.76 -20.32 3.75
C ASP A 177 -6.63 -21.07 3.04
N LEU A 178 -5.67 -20.35 2.44
CA LEU A 178 -4.49 -20.93 1.82
C LEU A 178 -3.66 -21.72 2.84
N ARG A 179 -3.33 -21.11 3.99
CA ARG A 179 -2.58 -21.77 5.07
C ARG A 179 -3.30 -22.99 5.61
N SER A 180 -4.59 -22.90 5.90
CA SER A 180 -5.38 -24.02 6.43
C SER A 180 -5.60 -25.15 5.41
N THR A 181 -5.68 -24.83 4.11
CA THR A 181 -5.83 -25.82 3.02
C THR A 181 -4.53 -26.60 2.76
N LEU A 182 -3.37 -25.94 2.85
CA LEU A 182 -2.07 -26.51 2.44
C LEU A 182 -1.09 -26.79 3.57
N GLY A 183 -1.40 -26.38 4.81
CA GLY A 183 -0.47 -26.50 5.95
C GLY A 183 0.71 -25.53 5.87
N LEU A 184 0.55 -24.41 5.16
CA LEU A 184 1.59 -23.42 4.92
C LEU A 184 1.73 -22.43 6.07
N SER A 185 2.93 -21.86 6.18
CA SER A 185 3.32 -20.84 7.16
C SER A 185 4.31 -19.80 6.62
N GLY A 186 4.91 -20.00 5.44
CA GLY A 186 6.06 -19.25 4.94
C GLY A 186 7.42 -19.86 5.34
N ALA A 187 7.45 -21.10 5.84
CA ALA A 187 8.66 -21.69 6.41
C ALA A 187 9.83 -21.73 5.42
N GLY A 188 10.98 -21.27 5.89
CA GLY A 188 12.22 -21.23 5.10
C GLY A 188 12.23 -20.21 3.97
N VAL A 189 11.23 -19.33 3.88
CA VAL A 189 11.21 -18.14 3.00
C VAL A 189 11.63 -16.92 3.81
N ARG A 190 12.40 -16.02 3.19
CA ARG A 190 12.83 -14.75 3.78
C ARG A 190 12.06 -13.58 3.20
N VAL A 191 11.52 -12.72 4.06
CA VAL A 191 10.84 -11.50 3.66
C VAL A 191 11.55 -10.29 4.26
N GLY A 192 11.94 -9.33 3.43
CA GLY A 192 12.62 -8.10 3.84
C GLY A 192 11.72 -6.88 3.67
N VAL A 193 11.60 -6.07 4.71
CA VAL A 193 10.85 -4.79 4.70
C VAL A 193 11.83 -3.60 4.61
N ILE A 194 11.49 -2.60 3.81
CA ILE A 194 12.15 -1.28 3.78
C ILE A 194 11.07 -0.22 4.08
N SER A 195 11.24 0.56 5.15
CA SER A 195 10.28 1.58 5.57
C SER A 195 10.98 2.62 6.48
N ASP A 196 10.24 3.51 7.12
CA ASP A 196 10.73 4.65 7.89
C ASP A 196 11.48 4.29 9.20
N GLY A 197 11.30 3.05 9.69
CA GLY A 197 12.00 2.48 10.83
C GLY A 197 11.33 1.24 11.42
N VAL A 198 11.87 0.76 12.54
CA VAL A 198 11.31 -0.34 13.34
C VAL A 198 11.20 0.01 14.83
N ARG A 199 10.91 1.28 15.13
CA ARG A 199 10.53 1.70 16.49
C ARG A 199 9.30 0.91 16.93
N GLY A 200 9.40 0.25 18.08
CA GLY A 200 8.36 -0.64 18.58
C GLY A 200 8.65 -2.12 18.36
N LEU A 201 9.66 -2.50 17.56
CA LEU A 201 10.02 -3.90 17.31
C LEU A 201 10.15 -4.74 18.59
N ALA A 202 10.88 -4.25 19.59
CA ALA A 202 11.04 -4.96 20.87
C ALA A 202 9.74 -5.04 21.71
N GLN A 203 8.79 -4.12 21.51
CA GLN A 203 7.47 -4.15 22.15
C GLN A 203 6.59 -5.23 21.48
N SER A 204 6.54 -5.24 20.14
CA SER A 204 5.83 -6.23 19.33
C SER A 204 6.37 -7.66 19.55
N GLN A 205 7.69 -7.80 19.68
CA GLN A 205 8.33 -9.06 20.07
C GLN A 205 7.97 -9.50 21.50
N ALA A 206 7.79 -8.56 22.43
CA ALA A 206 7.40 -8.86 23.80
C ALA A 206 5.91 -9.24 23.95
N SER A 207 5.04 -8.79 23.04
CA SER A 207 3.64 -9.21 22.97
C SER A 207 3.44 -10.49 22.13
N GLY A 208 4.44 -10.92 21.37
CA GLY A 208 4.39 -12.11 20.51
C GLY A 208 3.77 -11.86 19.13
N ASP A 209 3.60 -10.59 18.75
CA ASP A 209 3.14 -10.16 17.42
C ASP A 209 4.28 -10.17 16.39
N LEU A 210 5.54 -10.18 16.84
CA LEU A 210 6.71 -10.42 15.98
C LEU A 210 7.69 -11.47 16.54
N PRO A 211 8.31 -12.28 15.67
CA PRO A 211 9.44 -13.12 16.02
C PRO A 211 10.75 -12.30 16.00
N ALA A 212 11.90 -12.98 16.10
CA ALA A 212 13.18 -12.34 15.83
C ALA A 212 13.23 -11.79 14.38
N VAL A 213 13.63 -10.53 14.23
CA VAL A 213 13.79 -9.84 12.93
C VAL A 213 15.26 -9.47 12.73
N ASN A 214 15.83 -9.77 11.57
CA ASN A 214 17.17 -9.30 11.22
C ASN A 214 17.11 -7.84 10.71
N ALA A 215 17.30 -6.90 11.63
CA ALA A 215 17.36 -5.46 11.33
C ALA A 215 18.79 -4.90 11.24
N THR A 216 19.82 -5.76 11.25
CA THR A 216 21.24 -5.35 11.31
C THR A 216 21.98 -5.53 9.98
N ASP A 217 21.78 -6.66 9.31
CA ASP A 217 22.62 -7.05 8.16
C ASP A 217 22.45 -6.14 6.93
N CYS A 218 21.30 -5.48 6.81
CA CYS A 218 21.00 -4.51 5.76
C CYS A 218 20.64 -3.12 6.31
N ASN A 219 21.09 -2.77 7.51
CA ASN A 219 21.12 -1.36 7.91
C ASN A 219 22.32 -0.68 7.24
N VAL A 220 22.07 0.10 6.19
CA VAL A 220 23.13 0.69 5.34
C VAL A 220 23.61 2.05 5.83
N VAL A 221 22.99 2.58 6.88
CA VAL A 221 23.35 3.84 7.54
C VAL A 221 23.76 3.62 9.00
N ALA A 222 24.45 4.59 9.60
CA ALA A 222 24.83 4.54 11.02
C ALA A 222 23.67 4.82 12.00
N ILE A 223 22.47 5.15 11.49
CA ILE A 223 21.28 5.41 12.30
C ILE A 223 20.67 4.06 12.71
N ASP A 224 20.36 3.89 13.99
CA ASP A 224 19.62 2.71 14.49
C ASP A 224 18.15 2.81 14.06
N PRO A 225 17.63 1.87 13.24
CA PRO A 225 16.26 1.93 12.76
C PRO A 225 15.22 1.71 13.88
N ALA A 226 15.60 1.18 15.05
CA ALA A 226 14.72 1.15 16.21
C ALA A 226 14.46 2.54 16.84
N GLN A 227 15.26 3.56 16.47
CA GLN A 227 15.06 4.96 16.88
C GLN A 227 14.31 5.81 15.85
N THR A 228 14.22 5.38 14.59
CA THR A 228 13.50 6.11 13.53
C THR A 228 12.01 5.80 13.61
N GLY A 229 11.26 5.77 12.50
CA GLY A 229 9.81 5.59 12.55
C GLY A 229 9.36 4.18 12.93
N ALA A 230 8.05 3.96 12.91
CA ALA A 230 7.40 2.74 13.42
C ALA A 230 6.60 1.99 12.34
N GLU A 231 6.51 2.53 11.12
CA GLU A 231 5.68 1.95 10.05
C GLU A 231 6.22 0.58 9.61
N GLY A 232 7.54 0.43 9.54
CA GLY A 232 8.17 -0.86 9.27
C GLY A 232 7.90 -1.94 10.32
N THR A 233 7.68 -1.59 11.60
CA THR A 233 7.21 -2.56 12.60
C THR A 233 5.79 -3.03 12.29
N ALA A 234 4.88 -2.11 11.94
CA ALA A 234 3.51 -2.45 11.57
C ALA A 234 3.42 -3.26 10.26
N MET A 235 4.27 -2.97 9.28
CA MET A 235 4.39 -3.78 8.05
C MET A 235 4.94 -5.19 8.34
N LEU A 236 5.94 -5.31 9.21
CA LEU A 236 6.47 -6.62 9.62
C LEU A 236 5.40 -7.46 10.32
N GLU A 237 4.54 -6.86 11.17
CA GLU A 237 3.41 -7.54 11.82
C GLU A 237 2.44 -8.11 10.76
N ILE A 238 2.06 -7.31 9.76
CA ILE A 238 1.19 -7.76 8.66
C ILE A 238 1.81 -8.93 7.89
N VAL A 239 3.12 -8.88 7.59
CA VAL A 239 3.83 -10.00 6.93
C VAL A 239 3.81 -11.24 7.82
N HIS A 240 3.99 -11.09 9.14
CA HIS A 240 4.01 -12.19 10.09
C HIS A 240 2.63 -12.85 10.26
N ASP A 241 1.55 -12.08 10.31
CA ASP A 241 0.17 -12.61 10.38
C ASP A 241 -0.14 -13.54 9.21
N LEU A 242 0.29 -13.14 8.01
CA LEU A 242 0.05 -13.92 6.79
C LEU A 242 1.05 -15.07 6.63
N ALA A 243 2.31 -14.88 7.02
CA ALA A 243 3.39 -15.84 6.89
C ALA A 243 4.19 -16.03 8.21
N PRO A 244 3.59 -16.66 9.24
CA PRO A 244 4.18 -16.72 10.58
C PRO A 244 5.46 -17.56 10.70
N GLY A 245 5.75 -18.40 9.72
CA GLY A 245 6.99 -19.19 9.60
C GLY A 245 8.10 -18.52 8.78
N ALA A 246 7.85 -17.35 8.19
CA ALA A 246 8.85 -16.63 7.40
C ALA A 246 9.97 -16.04 8.27
N GLU A 247 11.20 -16.04 7.74
CA GLU A 247 12.34 -15.38 8.35
C GLU A 247 12.30 -13.89 7.99
N LEU A 248 12.04 -13.03 8.97
CA LEU A 248 11.80 -11.59 8.77
C LEU A 248 13.09 -10.77 8.83
N TRP A 249 13.22 -9.84 7.88
CA TRP A 249 14.36 -8.94 7.73
C TRP A 249 13.87 -7.49 7.62
N PHE A 250 14.70 -6.54 8.05
CA PHE A 250 14.49 -5.11 7.84
C PHE A 250 15.76 -4.46 7.31
N ALA A 251 15.64 -3.56 6.34
CA ALA A 251 16.76 -2.76 5.85
C ALA A 251 16.56 -1.28 6.18
N GLY A 252 17.36 -0.78 7.14
CA GLY A 252 17.39 0.64 7.48
C GLY A 252 18.20 1.44 6.47
N PHE A 253 17.59 2.50 5.92
CA PHE A 253 18.25 3.47 5.02
C PHE A 253 18.27 4.89 5.60
N GLY A 254 17.85 5.08 6.86
CA GLY A 254 17.78 6.38 7.55
C GLY A 254 16.39 7.00 7.63
N GLY A 255 15.36 6.30 7.11
CA GLY A 255 13.97 6.75 7.13
C GLY A 255 13.82 8.13 6.49
N SER A 256 13.17 9.07 7.17
CA SER A 256 12.98 10.45 6.71
C SER A 256 14.28 11.26 6.52
N SER A 257 15.43 10.76 6.98
CA SER A 257 16.76 11.34 6.73
C SER A 257 17.58 10.56 5.69
N GLY A 258 17.06 9.46 5.15
CA GLY A 258 17.72 8.65 4.14
C GLY A 258 17.66 9.27 2.74
N THR A 259 18.67 9.00 1.92
CA THR A 259 18.70 9.44 0.52
C THR A 259 18.30 8.32 -0.45
N ALA A 260 18.02 8.69 -1.70
CA ALA A 260 17.77 7.73 -2.78
C ALA A 260 18.94 6.74 -2.99
N LEU A 261 20.17 7.12 -2.64
CA LEU A 261 21.33 6.23 -2.73
C LEU A 261 21.39 5.24 -1.55
N ASP A 262 20.99 5.67 -0.35
CA ASP A 262 20.87 4.79 0.81
C ASP A 262 19.73 3.77 0.59
N PHE A 263 18.59 4.24 0.07
CA PHE A 263 17.49 3.35 -0.33
C PHE A 263 17.94 2.33 -1.38
N ASN A 264 18.66 2.78 -2.42
CA ASN A 264 19.23 1.87 -3.41
C ASN A 264 20.19 0.84 -2.80
N ALA A 265 21.01 1.22 -1.81
CA ALA A 265 21.88 0.30 -1.10
C ALA A 265 21.09 -0.73 -0.26
N ALA A 266 20.02 -0.30 0.42
CA ALA A 266 19.11 -1.18 1.17
C ALA A 266 18.42 -2.21 0.27
N VAL A 267 17.85 -1.76 -0.86
CA VAL A 267 17.25 -2.63 -1.90
C VAL A 267 18.26 -3.65 -2.42
N ASN A 268 19.48 -3.20 -2.78
CA ASN A 268 20.53 -4.10 -3.27
C ASN A 268 21.00 -5.12 -2.20
N CYS A 269 21.01 -4.74 -0.92
CA CYS A 269 21.37 -5.63 0.18
C CYS A 269 20.31 -6.73 0.38
N LEU A 270 19.02 -6.36 0.43
CA LEU A 270 17.94 -7.34 0.57
C LEU A 270 17.83 -8.25 -0.65
N ALA A 271 17.94 -7.72 -1.87
CA ALA A 271 17.85 -8.51 -3.11
C ALA A 271 18.82 -9.71 -3.14
N GLN A 272 19.99 -9.58 -2.51
CA GLN A 272 21.00 -10.65 -2.40
C GLN A 272 20.71 -11.68 -1.29
N ARG A 273 19.81 -11.37 -0.34
CA ARG A 273 19.72 -12.06 0.97
C ARG A 273 18.35 -12.63 1.29
N VAL A 274 17.27 -12.05 0.77
CA VAL A 274 15.88 -12.47 1.01
C VAL A 274 15.20 -12.96 -0.27
N ASP A 275 14.06 -13.64 -0.14
CA ASP A 275 13.27 -14.18 -1.25
C ASP A 275 12.20 -13.19 -1.74
N VAL A 276 11.59 -12.43 -0.82
CA VAL A 276 10.62 -11.36 -1.12
C VAL A 276 11.07 -10.06 -0.47
N VAL A 277 11.01 -8.95 -1.20
CA VAL A 277 11.21 -7.60 -0.65
C VAL A 277 9.89 -6.83 -0.73
N VAL A 278 9.60 -6.02 0.29
CA VAL A 278 8.50 -5.05 0.27
C VAL A 278 8.97 -3.69 0.79
N ASP A 279 8.53 -2.62 0.14
CA ASP A 279 8.73 -1.25 0.60
C ASP A 279 7.48 -0.37 0.45
N ASP A 280 7.46 0.74 1.19
CA ASP A 280 6.42 1.77 1.18
C ASP A 280 6.94 3.14 0.67
N VAL A 281 8.15 3.18 0.10
CA VAL A 281 8.92 4.41 -0.02
C VAL A 281 8.65 5.10 -1.35
N ASN A 282 7.85 6.16 -1.32
CA ASN A 282 7.57 6.99 -2.49
C ASN A 282 8.61 8.12 -2.66
N TRP A 283 9.12 8.27 -3.88
CA TRP A 283 10.08 9.32 -4.23
C TRP A 283 9.50 10.31 -5.26
N PHE A 284 9.90 11.56 -5.16
CA PHE A 284 9.37 12.68 -5.95
C PHE A 284 10.52 13.52 -6.50
N ASN A 285 10.39 14.00 -7.74
CA ASN A 285 11.41 14.80 -8.43
C ASN A 285 12.79 14.10 -8.49
N VAL A 286 12.84 12.76 -8.50
CA VAL A 286 14.08 11.95 -8.71
C VAL A 286 14.13 11.26 -10.08
N GLY A 287 13.06 11.34 -10.87
CA GLY A 287 12.97 10.96 -12.27
C GLY A 287 11.56 11.19 -12.84
N PRO A 288 11.36 11.04 -14.16
CA PRO A 288 10.16 11.55 -14.84
C PRO A 288 8.84 10.76 -14.65
N TYR A 289 8.75 9.90 -13.62
CA TYR A 289 7.60 9.02 -13.28
C TYR A 289 7.26 7.97 -14.36
N ASP A 290 8.27 7.59 -15.14
CA ASP A 290 8.24 6.63 -16.26
C ASP A 290 9.01 5.33 -15.94
N GLY A 291 9.35 5.09 -14.66
CA GLY A 291 10.21 3.98 -14.24
C GLY A 291 11.70 4.17 -14.54
N SER A 292 12.11 5.29 -15.16
CA SER A 292 13.51 5.61 -15.47
C SER A 292 14.24 6.38 -14.36
N SER A 293 13.64 6.57 -13.18
CA SER A 293 14.31 7.24 -12.05
C SER A 293 15.52 6.43 -11.55
N ILE A 294 16.38 7.06 -10.74
CA ILE A 294 17.52 6.37 -10.12
C ILE A 294 17.12 5.30 -9.10
N VAL A 295 15.93 5.40 -8.49
CA VAL A 295 15.41 4.38 -7.56
C VAL A 295 14.72 3.27 -8.32
N SER A 296 13.80 3.62 -9.22
CA SER A 296 12.98 2.69 -10.00
C SER A 296 13.83 1.74 -10.85
N ARG A 297 14.86 2.26 -11.54
CA ARG A 297 15.80 1.41 -12.30
C ARG A 297 16.70 0.56 -11.42
N ASN A 298 17.08 1.05 -10.23
CA ASN A 298 17.88 0.26 -9.30
C ASN A 298 17.07 -0.92 -8.76
N THR A 299 15.83 -0.69 -8.35
CA THR A 299 14.91 -1.75 -7.89
C THR A 299 14.65 -2.78 -8.98
N ALA A 300 14.34 -2.34 -10.21
CA ALA A 300 14.17 -3.23 -11.36
C ALA A 300 15.45 -4.04 -11.67
N ALA A 301 16.64 -3.43 -11.58
CA ALA A 301 17.91 -4.11 -11.79
C ALA A 301 18.27 -5.07 -10.65
N ALA A 302 17.96 -4.72 -9.40
CA ALA A 302 18.17 -5.56 -8.22
C ALA A 302 17.28 -6.80 -8.26
N LEU A 303 16.00 -6.64 -8.60
CA LEU A 303 15.06 -7.76 -8.81
C LEU A 303 15.51 -8.68 -9.95
N ASN A 304 16.09 -8.11 -11.02
CA ASN A 304 16.52 -8.88 -12.20
C ASN A 304 17.98 -9.33 -12.20
N GLY A 305 18.73 -9.10 -11.11
CA GLY A 305 20.09 -9.58 -10.96
C GLY A 305 20.12 -11.12 -11.01
N PRO A 306 20.83 -11.77 -11.96
CA PRO A 306 20.75 -13.22 -12.16
C PRO A 306 21.36 -14.04 -11.00
N THR A 307 22.17 -13.42 -10.15
CA THR A 307 22.75 -14.02 -8.95
C THR A 307 22.02 -13.63 -7.66
N ASN A 308 20.96 -12.82 -7.75
CA ASN A 308 20.23 -12.34 -6.60
C ASN A 308 19.18 -13.37 -6.16
N ARG A 309 18.99 -13.46 -4.84
CA ARG A 309 18.07 -14.42 -4.22
C ARG A 309 16.61 -14.04 -4.47
N VAL A 310 16.31 -12.75 -4.52
CA VAL A 310 14.95 -12.22 -4.61
C VAL A 310 14.17 -12.78 -5.81
N ARG A 311 12.89 -13.05 -5.57
CA ARG A 311 11.91 -13.58 -6.52
C ARG A 311 10.63 -12.74 -6.59
N ALA A 312 10.44 -11.80 -5.67
CA ALA A 312 9.49 -10.71 -5.84
C ALA A 312 9.97 -9.43 -5.14
N HIS A 313 9.71 -8.28 -5.74
CA HIS A 313 9.81 -6.97 -5.10
C HIS A 313 8.44 -6.30 -5.18
N VAL A 314 7.91 -5.92 -4.02
CA VAL A 314 6.60 -5.28 -3.85
C VAL A 314 6.82 -3.85 -3.37
N THR A 315 6.04 -2.90 -3.85
CA THR A 315 6.05 -1.49 -3.40
C THR A 315 4.64 -1.00 -3.16
N ALA A 316 4.43 -0.11 -2.20
CA ALA A 316 3.20 0.68 -2.12
C ALA A 316 3.05 1.55 -3.38
N VAL A 317 1.86 1.61 -4.01
CA VAL A 317 1.63 2.48 -5.18
C VAL A 317 1.59 3.97 -4.81
N GLY A 318 1.34 4.27 -3.54
CA GLY A 318 1.34 5.62 -2.97
C GLY A 318 -0.05 6.14 -2.63
N ASN A 319 -0.08 7.21 -1.83
CA ASN A 319 -1.30 7.75 -1.23
C ASN A 319 -1.64 9.15 -1.78
N HIS A 320 -1.50 9.36 -3.09
CA HIS A 320 -1.47 10.70 -3.70
C HIS A 320 -2.60 11.04 -4.68
N ALA A 321 -3.55 10.14 -4.93
CA ALA A 321 -4.64 10.41 -5.89
C ALA A 321 -5.47 11.68 -5.55
N ALA A 322 -5.59 12.04 -4.27
CA ALA A 322 -6.30 13.25 -3.82
C ALA A 322 -5.40 14.52 -3.71
N THR A 323 -4.10 14.38 -3.96
CA THR A 323 -3.05 15.40 -3.73
C THR A 323 -2.03 15.49 -4.88
N HIS A 324 -2.39 14.98 -6.06
CA HIS A 324 -1.61 15.06 -7.30
C HIS A 324 -2.31 15.99 -8.30
N TYR A 325 -1.60 16.59 -9.24
CA TYR A 325 -2.16 17.39 -10.34
C TYR A 325 -1.31 17.22 -11.60
N GLN A 326 -1.94 16.90 -12.73
CA GLN A 326 -1.26 16.74 -14.02
C GLN A 326 -2.08 17.34 -15.17
N GLU A 327 -1.59 18.44 -15.76
CA GLU A 327 -2.22 19.15 -16.88
C GLU A 327 -1.15 19.90 -17.71
N PRO A 328 -1.37 20.17 -19.02
CA PRO A 328 -0.52 21.04 -19.80
C PRO A 328 -0.60 22.50 -19.33
N TYR A 329 0.55 23.19 -19.32
CA TYR A 329 0.63 24.63 -19.10
C TYR A 329 -0.31 25.38 -20.06
N GLN A 330 -1.38 25.91 -19.51
CA GLN A 330 -2.26 26.89 -20.15
C GLN A 330 -2.02 28.26 -19.49
N PRO A 331 -1.84 29.34 -20.27
CA PRO A 331 -1.75 30.69 -19.72
C PRO A 331 -3.11 31.15 -19.17
N CYS A 332 -3.11 31.82 -18.02
CA CYS A 332 -4.30 32.43 -17.46
C CYS A 332 -4.69 33.71 -18.23
N PRO A 333 -5.99 34.00 -18.44
CA PRO A 333 -6.41 35.23 -19.10
C PRO A 333 -6.06 36.47 -18.26
N GLY A 334 -5.11 37.28 -18.73
CA GLY A 334 -4.69 38.51 -18.05
C GLY A 334 -3.32 39.01 -18.50
N GLU A 335 -2.74 39.96 -17.75
CA GLU A 335 -1.38 40.46 -18.00
C GLU A 335 -0.28 39.53 -17.46
N ALA A 336 -0.61 38.68 -16.47
CA ALA A 336 0.31 37.70 -15.89
C ALA A 336 0.17 36.35 -16.60
N ALA A 337 1.26 35.82 -17.13
CA ALA A 337 1.31 34.53 -17.81
C ALA A 337 1.27 33.32 -16.84
N PHE A 338 0.58 33.43 -15.71
CA PHE A 338 0.49 32.33 -14.75
C PHE A 338 -0.24 31.13 -15.34
N HIS A 339 0.02 29.94 -14.78
CA HIS A 339 -0.74 28.75 -15.14
C HIS A 339 -2.22 28.89 -14.73
N ARG A 340 -3.10 28.48 -15.64
CA ARG A 340 -4.55 28.40 -15.43
C ARG A 340 -4.94 27.03 -14.91
N PHE A 341 -5.34 26.96 -13.64
CA PHE A 341 -5.97 25.78 -13.06
C PHE A 341 -7.47 25.75 -13.39
N ALA A 342 -8.00 24.59 -13.76
CA ALA A 342 -9.41 24.36 -14.04
C ALA A 342 -9.74 22.85 -13.94
N ALA A 343 -11.01 22.51 -13.78
CA ALA A 343 -11.47 21.14 -13.97
C ALA A 343 -11.39 20.71 -15.44
N THR A 344 -11.11 19.43 -15.66
CA THR A 344 -11.07 18.76 -16.98
C THR A 344 -11.82 17.42 -16.90
N GLU A 345 -11.59 16.51 -17.84
CA GLU A 345 -12.09 15.12 -17.75
C GLU A 345 -11.36 14.32 -16.64
N GLN A 346 -10.10 14.67 -16.36
CA GLN A 346 -9.24 13.96 -15.40
C GLN A 346 -9.01 14.77 -14.10
N THR A 347 -9.06 16.10 -14.20
CA THR A 347 -8.83 17.01 -13.08
C THR A 347 -10.13 17.48 -12.45
N LEU A 348 -10.24 17.29 -11.14
CA LEU A 348 -11.39 17.67 -10.32
C LEU A 348 -11.18 19.06 -9.70
N ASP A 349 -12.28 19.79 -9.49
CA ASP A 349 -12.32 21.07 -8.76
C ASP A 349 -13.15 20.86 -7.47
N ARG A 350 -12.45 20.65 -6.35
CA ARG A 350 -13.10 20.24 -5.09
C ARG A 350 -14.09 21.28 -4.55
N GLY A 351 -13.80 22.57 -4.74
CA GLY A 351 -14.61 23.69 -4.27
C GLY A 351 -15.64 24.20 -5.27
N GLY A 352 -15.61 23.73 -6.52
CA GLY A 352 -16.45 24.27 -7.60
C GLY A 352 -16.11 25.73 -7.92
N LEU A 353 -14.84 26.11 -7.79
CA LEU A 353 -14.34 27.48 -7.93
C LEU A 353 -14.32 27.97 -9.40
N GLY A 354 -14.43 27.06 -10.37
CA GLY A 354 -14.27 27.37 -11.79
C GLY A 354 -12.79 27.57 -12.16
N PRO A 355 -12.47 28.19 -13.31
CA PRO A 355 -11.07 28.42 -13.69
C PRO A 355 -10.39 29.54 -12.86
N ARG A 356 -9.17 29.30 -12.39
CA ARG A 356 -8.34 30.24 -11.60
C ARG A 356 -6.91 30.35 -12.14
N CYS A 357 -6.15 31.35 -11.69
CA CYS A 357 -4.71 31.50 -11.99
C CYS A 357 -3.80 30.93 -10.88
N ASP A 358 -4.44 30.23 -9.94
CA ASP A 358 -3.90 29.76 -8.67
C ASP A 358 -4.65 28.49 -8.25
N ASN A 359 -4.00 27.63 -7.47
CA ASN A 359 -4.61 26.48 -6.82
C ASN A 359 -4.64 26.71 -5.31
N PRO A 360 -5.81 27.01 -4.72
CA PRO A 360 -5.95 27.11 -3.27
C PRO A 360 -5.67 25.76 -2.59
N VAL A 361 -4.76 25.75 -1.63
CA VAL A 361 -4.35 24.56 -0.86
C VAL A 361 -4.64 24.78 0.61
N LEU A 362 -5.47 23.93 1.20
CA LEU A 362 -5.72 23.92 2.64
C LEU A 362 -4.60 23.18 3.37
N VAL A 363 -3.86 23.87 4.23
CA VAL A 363 -2.74 23.32 5.01
C VAL A 363 -3.17 23.20 6.48
N PRO A 364 -3.21 21.98 7.07
CA PRO A 364 -3.60 21.80 8.46
C PRO A 364 -2.67 22.54 9.46
N ALA A 365 -3.15 22.71 10.69
CA ALA A 365 -2.40 23.38 11.76
C ALA A 365 -1.07 22.65 12.05
N GLY A 366 0.05 23.40 12.11
CA GLY A 366 1.39 22.85 12.35
C GLY A 366 2.03 22.13 11.15
N SER A 367 1.26 21.79 10.10
CA SER A 367 1.75 21.03 8.95
C SER A 367 2.65 21.84 8.02
N THR A 368 3.58 21.13 7.38
CA THR A 368 4.45 21.67 6.33
C THR A 368 3.96 21.23 4.97
N LEU A 369 3.48 22.19 4.17
CA LEU A 369 3.21 22.02 2.75
C LEU A 369 4.52 21.93 1.97
N ARG A 370 4.66 20.89 1.16
CA ARG A 370 5.69 20.74 0.13
C ARG A 370 4.97 20.63 -1.22
N VAL A 371 5.27 21.54 -2.13
CA VAL A 371 4.77 21.53 -3.51
C VAL A 371 5.93 21.09 -4.38
N LEU A 372 5.86 19.86 -4.87
CA LEU A 372 6.89 19.23 -5.71
C LEU A 372 6.37 19.28 -7.14
N VAL A 373 6.95 20.18 -7.95
CA VAL A 373 6.54 20.41 -9.33
C VAL A 373 7.57 19.76 -10.24
N GLN A 374 7.10 19.11 -11.29
CA GLN A 374 7.88 18.64 -12.42
C GLN A 374 7.18 19.05 -13.72
N TRP A 375 7.90 19.09 -14.84
CA TRP A 375 7.30 19.15 -16.17
C TRP A 375 7.98 18.23 -17.18
N ASN A 376 7.28 17.87 -18.26
CA ASN A 376 7.73 16.89 -19.25
C ASN A 376 8.79 17.39 -20.26
N ASP A 377 9.73 18.24 -19.81
CA ASP A 377 11.00 18.44 -20.52
C ASP A 377 11.92 17.21 -20.35
N PRO A 378 12.93 17.00 -21.21
CA PRO A 378 13.88 15.90 -21.03
C PRO A 378 14.67 16.03 -19.71
N TRP A 379 14.72 14.95 -18.94
CA TRP A 379 15.40 14.91 -17.64
C TRP A 379 16.89 15.28 -17.77
N GLY A 380 17.37 16.20 -16.93
CA GLY A 380 18.73 16.75 -16.99
C GLY A 380 19.01 17.72 -18.14
N ALA A 381 18.01 18.07 -18.98
CA ALA A 381 18.17 18.96 -20.12
C ALA A 381 16.96 19.91 -20.31
N SER A 382 16.31 20.33 -19.22
CA SER A 382 15.18 21.26 -19.24
C SER A 382 15.57 22.62 -19.81
N CYS A 383 14.89 23.05 -20.87
CA CYS A 383 15.08 24.34 -21.55
C CYS A 383 13.96 25.34 -21.24
N ASN A 384 12.86 24.88 -20.63
CA ASN A 384 11.77 25.72 -20.16
C ASN A 384 11.97 25.98 -18.66
N ASP A 385 11.76 27.23 -18.27
CA ASP A 385 11.97 27.74 -16.91
C ASP A 385 10.61 28.14 -16.32
N TYR A 386 10.21 27.47 -15.24
CA TYR A 386 8.90 27.60 -14.59
C TYR A 386 9.08 27.75 -13.08
N ASP A 387 8.86 28.96 -12.57
CA ASP A 387 8.86 29.25 -11.14
C ASP A 387 7.56 28.75 -10.46
N VAL A 388 7.66 28.38 -9.18
CA VAL A 388 6.50 28.10 -8.30
C VAL A 388 6.49 29.05 -7.10
N TYR A 389 5.31 29.57 -6.79
CA TYR A 389 5.07 30.51 -5.69
C TYR A 389 3.96 29.99 -4.78
N ILE A 390 4.07 30.30 -3.49
CA ILE A 390 3.03 30.13 -2.48
C ILE A 390 2.69 31.51 -1.94
N PHE A 391 1.44 31.94 -2.09
CA PHE A 391 0.91 33.21 -1.59
C PHE A 391 -0.06 33.00 -0.43
N ALA A 392 -0.25 34.02 0.39
CA ALA A 392 -1.38 34.05 1.33
C ALA A 392 -2.69 34.11 0.54
N HIS A 393 -3.70 33.34 0.96
CA HIS A 393 -4.95 33.19 0.20
C HIS A 393 -5.64 34.53 -0.10
N ASP A 394 -6.06 34.71 -1.36
CA ASP A 394 -6.65 35.93 -1.93
C ASP A 394 -5.82 37.21 -1.65
N SER A 395 -4.49 37.08 -1.54
CA SER A 395 -3.57 38.17 -1.19
C SER A 395 -2.26 38.12 -1.97
N PRO A 396 -1.73 39.26 -2.47
CA PRO A 396 -0.45 39.30 -3.19
C PRO A 396 0.78 39.15 -2.27
N THR A 397 0.61 38.61 -1.07
CA THR A 397 1.67 38.45 -0.07
C THR A 397 2.38 37.11 -0.27
N PRO A 398 3.64 37.09 -0.76
CA PRO A 398 4.36 35.84 -0.95
C PRO A 398 4.76 35.24 0.40
N LEU A 399 4.59 33.92 0.53
CA LEU A 399 4.93 33.12 1.70
C LEU A 399 6.17 32.25 1.45
N ALA A 400 6.27 31.67 0.25
CA ALA A 400 7.44 30.93 -0.23
C ALA A 400 7.51 30.96 -1.76
N ALA A 401 8.66 30.64 -2.33
CA ALA A 401 8.83 30.44 -3.76
C ALA A 401 10.01 29.48 -4.02
N SER A 402 10.01 28.87 -5.20
CA SER A 402 11.17 28.19 -5.78
C SER A 402 11.35 28.70 -7.21
N GLN A 403 12.60 29.04 -7.53
CA GLN A 403 12.99 29.82 -8.71
C GLN A 403 14.36 29.37 -9.21
N ASN A 404 14.53 28.07 -9.45
CA ASN A 404 15.80 27.54 -9.94
C ASN A 404 15.85 27.72 -11.45
N PHE A 405 16.98 28.16 -11.99
CA PHE A 405 17.09 28.38 -13.43
C PHE A 405 17.19 27.06 -14.20
N GLN A 406 16.38 26.89 -15.24
CA GLN A 406 16.56 25.81 -16.23
C GLN A 406 17.07 26.39 -17.57
N PHE A 407 18.34 26.10 -17.89
CA PHE A 407 19.04 26.62 -19.08
C PHE A 407 19.57 25.50 -19.98
N CYS A 408 18.74 24.49 -20.25
CA CYS A 408 19.04 23.28 -21.03
C CYS A 408 20.06 22.34 -20.37
N ALA A 409 20.24 22.39 -19.04
CA ALA A 409 21.19 21.55 -18.30
C ALA A 409 20.69 21.08 -16.92
N GLN A 410 19.45 21.39 -16.56
CA GLN A 410 18.85 21.09 -15.26
C GLN A 410 17.71 20.08 -15.40
N ASN A 411 17.30 19.49 -14.29
CA ASN A 411 16.05 18.74 -14.24
C ASN A 411 14.86 19.71 -14.34
N PRO A 412 13.75 19.30 -14.96
CA PRO A 412 12.54 20.10 -15.09
C PRO A 412 11.72 20.04 -13.80
N THR A 413 12.26 20.61 -12.72
CA THR A 413 11.72 20.42 -11.35
C THR A 413 11.85 21.66 -10.48
N GLU A 414 10.81 21.91 -9.69
CA GLU A 414 10.83 22.89 -8.60
C GLU A 414 10.32 22.29 -7.28
N LEU A 415 10.74 22.89 -6.15
CA LEU A 415 10.29 22.52 -4.80
C LEU A 415 10.05 23.77 -3.96
N ALA A 416 8.78 24.11 -3.72
CA ALA A 416 8.41 25.12 -2.73
C ALA A 416 7.98 24.46 -1.41
N VAL A 417 8.41 25.03 -0.29
CA VAL A 417 8.09 24.54 1.05
C VAL A 417 7.61 25.68 1.92
N TRP A 418 6.47 25.49 2.59
CA TRP A 418 5.92 26.45 3.55
C TRP A 418 5.26 25.73 4.73
N GLN A 419 5.41 26.27 5.94
CA GLN A 419 4.81 25.70 7.15
C GLN A 419 3.68 26.58 7.68
N ASN A 420 2.53 25.97 7.94
CA ASN A 420 1.46 26.59 8.71
C ASN A 420 1.81 26.56 10.20
N VAL A 421 2.53 27.60 10.66
CA VAL A 421 2.90 27.76 12.08
C VAL A 421 1.74 28.20 12.99
N SER A 422 0.50 28.25 12.49
CA SER A 422 -0.67 28.62 13.29
C SER A 422 -1.37 27.39 13.89
N THR A 423 -2.22 27.63 14.89
CA THR A 423 -3.00 26.60 15.59
C THR A 423 -4.31 26.22 14.86
N SER A 424 -4.48 26.63 13.60
CA SER A 424 -5.68 26.35 12.80
C SER A 424 -5.30 26.05 11.36
N PRO A 425 -6.12 25.31 10.60
CA PRO A 425 -5.91 25.16 9.16
C PRO A 425 -5.90 26.52 8.45
N VAL A 426 -5.00 26.70 7.48
CA VAL A 426 -4.83 27.93 6.69
C VAL A 426 -4.83 27.57 5.22
N THR A 427 -5.60 28.29 4.40
CA THR A 427 -5.51 28.21 2.94
C THR A 427 -4.36 29.09 2.45
N VAL A 428 -3.61 28.59 1.47
CA VAL A 428 -2.58 29.33 0.72
C VAL A 428 -2.77 29.10 -0.78
N ASP A 429 -2.37 30.05 -1.61
CA ASP A 429 -2.56 29.96 -3.07
C ASP A 429 -1.25 29.57 -3.75
N VAL A 430 -1.26 28.46 -4.48
CA VAL A 430 -0.11 28.00 -5.26
C VAL A 430 -0.23 28.51 -6.69
N VAL A 431 0.82 29.18 -7.17
CA VAL A 431 0.88 29.80 -8.51
C VAL A 431 2.12 29.30 -9.24
N LEU A 432 1.98 28.97 -10.52
CA LEU A 432 3.11 28.64 -11.42
C LEU A 432 3.28 29.78 -12.43
N ALA A 433 4.52 30.18 -12.70
CA ALA A 433 4.84 31.28 -13.61
C ALA A 433 5.97 30.90 -14.58
N PRO A 434 5.79 31.06 -15.90
CA PRO A 434 6.87 30.87 -16.86
C PRO A 434 7.86 32.03 -16.83
N ILE A 435 9.15 31.73 -17.00
CA ILE A 435 10.21 32.73 -17.04
C ILE A 435 10.64 32.97 -18.50
N GLY A 436 10.23 34.11 -19.04
CA GLY A 436 10.53 34.51 -20.41
C GLY A 436 9.55 33.93 -21.44
N GLN A 437 10.06 33.17 -22.40
CA GLN A 437 9.26 32.45 -23.39
C GLN A 437 9.50 30.95 -23.20
N VAL A 438 8.42 30.21 -22.97
CA VAL A 438 8.44 28.75 -22.76
C VAL A 438 7.50 28.07 -23.74
N GLU A 439 7.83 26.84 -24.11
CA GLU A 439 6.90 25.92 -24.76
C GLU A 439 5.93 25.36 -23.71
N PRO A 440 4.64 25.18 -24.02
CA PRO A 440 3.72 24.47 -23.13
C PRO A 440 4.21 23.06 -22.81
N ARG A 441 4.40 22.78 -21.52
CA ARG A 441 4.75 21.46 -20.98
C ARG A 441 3.66 20.97 -20.05
N THR A 442 3.51 19.65 -19.95
CA THR A 442 2.65 19.01 -18.95
C THR A 442 3.33 19.10 -17.60
N PHE A 443 2.68 19.76 -16.65
CA PHE A 443 3.09 19.73 -15.25
C PHE A 443 2.66 18.41 -14.61
N ASP A 444 3.41 18.00 -13.61
CA ASP A 444 3.18 16.84 -12.76
C ASP A 444 3.54 17.28 -11.33
N ILE A 445 2.54 17.36 -10.45
CA ILE A 445 2.66 18.08 -9.17
C ILE A 445 2.13 17.26 -8.02
N PHE A 446 2.96 17.08 -6.99
CA PHE A 446 2.56 16.46 -5.73
C PHE A 446 2.50 17.49 -4.60
N PHE A 447 1.39 17.49 -3.84
CA PHE A 447 1.13 18.38 -2.71
C PHE A 447 1.20 17.59 -1.40
N LEU A 448 2.37 17.54 -0.77
CA LEU A 448 2.54 16.80 0.49
C LEU A 448 2.26 17.71 1.69
N GLY A 449 1.40 17.27 2.61
CA GLY A 449 1.05 18.03 3.82
C GLY A 449 0.00 19.13 3.61
N GLY A 450 -0.68 19.15 2.46
CA GLY A 450 -1.80 20.05 2.18
C GLY A 450 -2.82 19.41 1.24
N ILE A 451 -3.98 20.05 1.13
CA ILE A 451 -5.17 19.54 0.44
C ILE A 451 -5.51 20.53 -0.70
N PRO A 452 -5.07 20.27 -1.95
CA PRO A 452 -5.21 21.21 -3.08
C PRO A 452 -6.64 21.19 -3.66
N ASN A 453 -7.15 22.34 -4.11
CA ASN A 453 -8.49 22.44 -4.69
C ASN A 453 -8.60 21.71 -6.04
N TYR A 454 -7.66 21.96 -6.95
CA TYR A 454 -7.57 21.25 -8.23
C TYR A 454 -6.60 20.08 -8.10
N TYR A 455 -7.06 18.89 -8.48
CA TYR A 455 -6.28 17.66 -8.37
C TYR A 455 -6.70 16.61 -9.41
N THR A 456 -5.77 15.76 -9.80
CA THR A 456 -5.89 14.78 -10.89
C THR A 456 -5.60 13.39 -10.32
N PRO A 457 -6.60 12.52 -10.12
CA PRO A 457 -6.39 11.20 -9.52
C PRO A 457 -5.56 10.24 -10.37
N THR A 458 -5.68 10.33 -11.70
CA THR A 458 -4.89 9.55 -12.67
C THR A 458 -3.45 10.06 -12.75
N SER A 459 -2.55 9.19 -13.19
CA SER A 459 -1.10 9.42 -13.28
C SER A 459 -0.42 9.79 -11.95
N SER A 460 -1.04 9.51 -10.81
CA SER A 460 -0.55 9.92 -9.48
C SER A 460 0.52 8.98 -8.89
N VAL A 461 1.26 8.27 -9.75
CA VAL A 461 2.21 7.22 -9.38
C VAL A 461 3.62 7.81 -9.20
N PRO A 462 4.16 7.88 -7.97
CA PRO A 462 5.47 8.45 -7.69
C PRO A 462 6.62 7.55 -8.18
N ASN A 463 7.85 8.05 -8.11
CA ASN A 463 9.03 7.22 -8.38
C ASN A 463 9.14 6.11 -7.31
N GLN A 464 9.76 5.00 -7.70
CA GLN A 464 9.73 3.67 -7.05
C GLN A 464 8.43 2.89 -7.35
N ALA A 465 7.25 3.49 -7.14
CA ALA A 465 5.98 2.87 -7.54
C ALA A 465 5.83 2.73 -9.07
N ASP A 466 6.47 3.62 -9.84
CA ASP A 466 6.59 3.57 -11.29
C ASP A 466 7.54 2.48 -11.82
N ALA A 467 8.20 1.69 -10.97
CA ALA A 467 9.22 0.73 -11.38
C ALA A 467 8.70 -0.35 -12.35
N GLY A 468 9.53 -0.67 -13.35
CA GLY A 468 9.29 -1.71 -14.34
C GLY A 468 9.98 -3.03 -13.99
N GLY A 469 10.08 -3.94 -14.97
CA GLY A 469 10.86 -5.17 -14.84
C GLY A 469 10.30 -6.20 -13.82
N GLY A 470 8.99 -6.19 -13.58
CA GLY A 470 8.32 -7.14 -12.67
C GLY A 470 8.26 -6.69 -11.20
N VAL A 471 8.63 -5.45 -10.88
CA VAL A 471 8.33 -4.85 -9.57
C VAL A 471 6.83 -4.58 -9.47
N LEU A 472 6.19 -5.09 -8.41
CA LEU A 472 4.74 -5.04 -8.20
C LEU A 472 4.38 -3.85 -7.29
N ALA A 473 3.70 -2.84 -7.82
CA ALA A 473 3.12 -1.76 -7.04
C ALA A 473 1.68 -2.11 -6.64
N VAL A 474 1.34 -1.87 -5.37
CA VAL A 474 0.11 -2.36 -4.75
C VAL A 474 -0.82 -1.21 -4.38
N GLY A 475 -2.04 -1.25 -4.91
CA GLY A 475 -3.15 -0.36 -4.54
C GLY A 475 -3.83 -0.81 -3.24
N ALA A 476 -4.61 0.07 -2.63
CA ALA A 476 -5.31 -0.22 -1.38
C ALA A 476 -6.83 -0.16 -1.52
N ILE A 477 -7.49 -1.22 -1.05
CA ILE A 477 -8.92 -1.27 -0.69
C ILE A 477 -9.02 -1.36 0.83
N ASN A 478 -10.08 -0.82 1.41
CA ASN A 478 -10.20 -0.76 2.85
C ASN A 478 -10.88 -1.99 3.49
N ALA A 479 -10.37 -2.47 4.63
CA ALA A 479 -10.88 -3.62 5.37
C ALA A 479 -12.23 -3.41 6.09
N PHE A 480 -12.70 -2.16 6.24
CA PHE A 480 -14.02 -1.85 6.81
C PHE A 480 -15.05 -1.41 5.75
N GLU A 481 -14.74 -1.60 4.47
CA GLU A 481 -15.68 -1.46 3.35
C GLU A 481 -16.31 -2.85 3.06
N ASP A 482 -17.64 -2.96 3.14
CA ASP A 482 -18.35 -4.25 3.18
C ASP A 482 -18.14 -5.15 1.94
N GLY A 483 -18.03 -4.57 0.74
CA GLY A 483 -17.76 -5.28 -0.53
C GLY A 483 -16.29 -5.65 -0.71
N HIS A 484 -15.40 -4.87 -0.07
CA HIS A 484 -13.96 -4.89 -0.25
C HIS A 484 -13.60 -4.72 -1.75
N ASP A 485 -14.35 -3.87 -2.46
CA ASP A 485 -14.24 -3.61 -3.89
C ASP A 485 -14.10 -2.11 -4.24
N GLU A 486 -14.24 -1.20 -3.28
CA GLU A 486 -13.99 0.24 -3.49
C GLU A 486 -12.53 0.63 -3.21
N ILE A 487 -11.83 1.14 -4.23
CA ILE A 487 -10.47 1.67 -4.10
C ILE A 487 -10.41 2.82 -3.08
N ALA A 488 -9.41 2.81 -2.19
CA ALA A 488 -9.24 3.87 -1.21
C ALA A 488 -9.04 5.23 -1.93
N PRO A 489 -9.73 6.32 -1.52
CA PRO A 489 -9.69 7.60 -2.25
C PRO A 489 -8.31 8.25 -2.38
N TYR A 490 -7.35 7.88 -1.53
CA TYR A 490 -5.95 8.31 -1.62
C TYR A 490 -5.08 7.39 -2.48
N SER A 491 -5.44 6.12 -2.69
CA SER A 491 -4.60 5.15 -3.41
C SER A 491 -4.29 5.68 -4.81
N SER A 492 -3.00 5.89 -5.08
CA SER A 492 -2.49 6.39 -6.35
C SER A 492 -2.88 5.47 -7.50
N ARG A 493 -3.08 6.09 -8.68
CA ARG A 493 -3.65 5.45 -9.88
C ARG A 493 -2.80 5.78 -11.08
N GLY A 494 -2.66 4.80 -11.96
CA GLY A 494 -1.91 4.93 -13.21
C GLY A 494 -2.61 5.80 -14.26
N PRO A 495 -2.08 5.79 -15.49
CA PRO A 495 -0.86 5.08 -15.90
C PRO A 495 0.41 5.73 -15.32
N THR A 496 1.56 5.08 -15.44
CA THR A 496 2.86 5.79 -15.35
C THR A 496 3.02 6.75 -16.52
N ASN A 497 4.00 7.67 -16.46
CA ASN A 497 4.23 8.63 -17.56
C ASN A 497 4.76 8.00 -18.86
N ASP A 498 5.17 6.71 -18.86
CA ASP A 498 5.38 5.90 -20.08
C ASP A 498 4.19 5.02 -20.48
N GLY A 499 3.04 5.17 -19.82
CA GLY A 499 1.78 4.52 -20.19
C GLY A 499 1.56 3.12 -19.63
N ARG A 500 2.43 2.60 -18.76
CA ARG A 500 2.23 1.30 -18.11
C ARG A 500 1.14 1.39 -17.05
N THR A 501 0.32 0.36 -16.96
CA THR A 501 -0.67 0.24 -15.89
C THR A 501 0.01 0.08 -14.54
N LYS A 502 -0.44 0.86 -13.56
CA LYS A 502 -0.17 0.70 -12.12
C LYS A 502 -1.45 1.11 -11.35
N PRO A 503 -1.74 0.55 -10.16
CA PRO A 503 -1.03 -0.57 -9.52
C PRO A 503 -1.08 -1.85 -10.37
N ASP A 504 -0.26 -2.84 -10.07
CA ASP A 504 -0.33 -4.15 -10.75
C ASP A 504 -1.42 -5.03 -10.11
N VAL A 505 -1.67 -4.85 -8.81
CA VAL A 505 -2.68 -5.58 -8.02
C VAL A 505 -3.11 -4.73 -6.82
N THR A 506 -4.25 -5.07 -6.21
CA THR A 506 -4.78 -4.39 -5.03
C THR A 506 -4.78 -5.30 -3.79
N GLY A 507 -4.26 -4.77 -2.69
CA GLY A 507 -4.27 -5.38 -1.35
C GLY A 507 -5.21 -4.63 -0.40
N ILE A 508 -5.06 -4.86 0.91
CA ILE A 508 -5.99 -4.35 1.94
C ILE A 508 -5.31 -3.35 2.90
N ASP A 509 -6.01 -2.29 3.27
CA ASP A 509 -5.62 -1.38 4.35
C ASP A 509 -6.76 -1.18 5.37
N GLY A 510 -6.60 -0.26 6.32
CA GLY A 510 -7.55 -0.07 7.42
C GLY A 510 -7.48 -1.20 8.45
N VAL A 511 -6.35 -1.91 8.49
CA VAL A 511 -6.18 -3.13 9.29
C VAL A 511 -5.67 -2.85 10.70
N SER A 512 -5.94 -3.78 11.61
CA SER A 512 -5.38 -3.76 12.95
C SER A 512 -3.90 -4.17 12.94
N VAL A 513 -3.12 -3.43 13.72
CA VAL A 513 -1.72 -3.69 14.11
C VAL A 513 -1.56 -3.33 15.59
N THR A 514 -0.48 -3.71 16.25
CA THR A 514 -0.31 -3.50 17.70
C THR A 514 -0.25 -2.03 18.13
N GLY A 515 0.09 -1.12 17.18
CA GLY A 515 0.45 0.26 17.49
C GLY A 515 1.79 0.39 18.23
N ALA A 516 2.64 -0.65 18.20
CA ALA A 516 3.96 -0.62 18.82
C ALA A 516 4.78 0.58 18.34
N GLY A 517 5.60 1.14 19.24
CA GLY A 517 6.37 2.36 18.95
C GLY A 517 5.53 3.64 18.83
N GLY A 518 4.21 3.57 19.08
CA GLY A 518 3.27 4.69 18.95
C GLY A 518 2.65 4.83 17.56
N PHE A 519 2.71 3.77 16.74
CA PHE A 519 2.07 3.75 15.42
C PHE A 519 0.54 3.78 15.53
N SER A 520 -0.13 4.38 14.54
CA SER A 520 -1.60 4.50 14.53
C SER A 520 -2.28 3.18 14.16
N THR A 521 -3.39 2.86 14.84
CA THR A 521 -4.27 1.75 14.49
C THR A 521 -5.71 2.28 14.35
N PRO A 522 -6.47 1.94 13.29
CA PRO A 522 -6.08 1.07 12.17
C PRO A 522 -4.99 1.67 11.27
N PHE A 523 -4.20 0.79 10.63
CA PHE A 523 -3.19 1.14 9.64
C PHE A 523 -3.86 1.35 8.27
N LEU A 524 -4.02 2.62 7.91
CA LEU A 524 -4.50 3.07 6.60
C LEU A 524 -3.31 3.38 5.67
N GLY A 525 -3.43 3.06 4.38
CA GLY A 525 -2.43 3.37 3.36
C GLY A 525 -1.96 2.16 2.55
N THR A 526 -1.46 2.44 1.35
CA THR A 526 -0.91 1.42 0.42
C THR A 526 0.29 0.64 0.99
N SER A 527 0.94 1.15 2.04
CA SER A 527 1.97 0.43 2.82
C SER A 527 1.46 -0.87 3.43
N ALA A 528 0.26 -0.85 4.04
CA ALA A 528 -0.37 -2.03 4.62
C ALA A 528 -0.70 -3.06 3.53
N ALA A 529 -1.34 -2.58 2.45
CA ALA A 529 -1.72 -3.41 1.31
C ALA A 529 -0.50 -4.11 0.66
N ALA A 530 0.62 -3.41 0.50
CA ALA A 530 1.87 -3.98 0.00
C ALA A 530 2.42 -5.07 0.93
N ALA A 531 2.37 -4.86 2.25
CA ALA A 531 2.79 -5.85 3.24
C ALA A 531 1.97 -7.15 3.17
N HIS A 532 0.65 -7.08 2.92
CA HIS A 532 -0.16 -8.29 2.69
C HIS A 532 0.31 -9.09 1.48
N ILE A 533 0.54 -8.41 0.35
CA ILE A 533 0.99 -9.06 -0.88
C ILE A 533 2.34 -9.77 -0.65
N ALA A 534 3.26 -9.17 0.10
CA ALA A 534 4.52 -9.79 0.47
C ALA A 534 4.34 -11.08 1.32
N GLY A 535 3.39 -11.06 2.27
CA GLY A 535 2.99 -12.25 3.03
C GLY A 535 2.41 -13.37 2.16
N ILE A 536 1.54 -13.04 1.20
CA ILE A 536 0.97 -14.02 0.24
C ILE A 536 2.09 -14.66 -0.59
N LEU A 537 2.99 -13.84 -1.14
CA LEU A 537 4.12 -14.31 -1.95
C LEU A 537 5.06 -15.22 -1.16
N ALA A 538 5.21 -15.00 0.15
CA ALA A 538 5.98 -15.89 1.03
C ALA A 538 5.32 -17.28 1.19
N LEU A 539 4.00 -17.36 1.31
CA LEU A 539 3.26 -18.64 1.32
C LEU A 539 3.41 -19.39 -0.01
N LEU A 540 3.31 -18.68 -1.13
CA LEU A 540 3.45 -19.24 -2.47
C LEU A 540 4.87 -19.81 -2.71
N LEU A 541 5.92 -19.13 -2.21
CA LEU A 541 7.29 -19.63 -2.31
C LEU A 541 7.59 -20.83 -1.38
N GLU A 542 6.91 -20.96 -0.24
CA GLU A 542 7.01 -22.18 0.58
C GLU A 542 6.39 -23.38 -0.15
N CYS A 543 5.22 -23.20 -0.76
CA CYS A 543 4.53 -24.29 -1.46
C CYS A 543 5.24 -24.71 -2.76
N ARG A 544 5.90 -23.76 -3.44
CA ARG A 544 6.62 -23.96 -4.70
C ARG A 544 8.10 -23.59 -4.53
N PRO A 545 8.88 -24.40 -3.78
CA PRO A 545 10.27 -24.08 -3.48
C PRO A 545 11.22 -24.16 -4.68
N GLY A 546 10.75 -24.71 -5.81
CA GLY A 546 11.46 -24.68 -7.10
C GLY A 546 11.26 -23.39 -7.90
N LEU A 547 10.84 -22.30 -7.25
CA LEU A 547 10.96 -20.92 -7.73
C LEU A 547 11.96 -20.11 -6.88
N LYS A 548 12.63 -20.73 -5.89
CA LYS A 548 13.53 -20.07 -4.94
C LYS A 548 14.99 -20.34 -5.27
N ALA A 549 15.72 -19.25 -5.47
CA ALA A 549 17.11 -19.22 -5.91
C ALA A 549 18.03 -20.32 -5.38
N GLY A 550 18.79 -20.91 -6.30
CA GLY A 550 19.70 -22.02 -6.05
C GLY A 550 19.05 -23.41 -6.16
N GLU A 551 17.83 -23.48 -6.67
CA GLU A 551 17.15 -24.72 -7.04
C GLU A 551 17.84 -25.42 -8.25
N PRO A 552 17.71 -26.76 -8.39
CA PRO A 552 18.21 -27.46 -9.57
C PRO A 552 17.45 -27.06 -10.83
N GLY A 553 18.07 -26.22 -11.66
CA GLY A 553 17.45 -25.68 -12.88
C GLY A 553 16.98 -24.23 -12.78
N ASP A 554 17.33 -23.52 -11.70
CA ASP A 554 17.06 -22.08 -11.44
C ASP A 554 17.01 -21.24 -12.72
N ALA A 555 15.87 -20.61 -12.98
CA ALA A 555 15.57 -19.80 -14.15
C ALA A 555 15.00 -18.44 -13.72
N PRO A 556 15.77 -17.57 -13.03
CA PRO A 556 15.23 -16.55 -12.15
C PRO A 556 14.19 -15.61 -12.77
N ALA A 557 14.30 -15.32 -14.07
CA ALA A 557 13.34 -14.49 -14.80
C ALA A 557 11.99 -15.19 -15.03
N GLN A 558 12.00 -16.48 -15.35
CA GLN A 558 10.81 -17.31 -15.46
C GLN A 558 10.20 -17.51 -14.08
N ASP A 559 11.01 -17.77 -13.05
CA ASP A 559 10.51 -18.01 -11.69
C ASP A 559 9.81 -16.78 -11.08
N ARG A 560 10.39 -15.59 -11.28
CA ARG A 560 9.76 -14.30 -10.96
C ARG A 560 8.42 -14.12 -11.69
N SER A 561 8.39 -14.46 -12.97
CA SER A 561 7.20 -14.29 -13.81
C SER A 561 6.10 -15.27 -13.41
N ALA A 562 6.44 -16.52 -13.11
CA ALA A 562 5.51 -17.53 -12.62
C ALA A 562 4.90 -17.15 -11.28
N LEU A 563 5.73 -16.65 -10.34
CA LEU A 563 5.27 -16.18 -9.04
C LEU A 563 4.34 -14.95 -9.15
N ALA A 564 4.69 -13.96 -9.99
CA ALA A 564 3.87 -12.79 -10.24
C ALA A 564 2.54 -13.17 -10.93
N ASN A 565 2.59 -13.96 -12.01
CA ASN A 565 1.41 -14.38 -12.75
C ASN A 565 0.48 -15.26 -11.91
N ALA A 566 1.01 -16.07 -10.98
CA ALA A 566 0.20 -16.80 -10.02
C ALA A 566 -0.66 -15.89 -9.14
N LEU A 567 -0.17 -14.69 -8.79
CA LEU A 567 -0.92 -13.68 -8.03
C LEU A 567 -1.87 -12.88 -8.93
N LEU A 568 -1.38 -12.41 -10.08
CA LEU A 568 -2.10 -11.48 -10.96
C LEU A 568 -3.26 -12.14 -11.70
N LEU A 569 -3.06 -13.34 -12.26
CA LEU A 569 -4.09 -14.01 -13.08
C LEU A 569 -5.23 -14.60 -12.25
N THR A 570 -5.06 -14.72 -10.94
CA THR A 570 -6.08 -15.23 -10.00
C THR A 570 -6.70 -14.16 -9.13
N ALA A 571 -6.33 -12.89 -9.31
CA ALA A 571 -6.95 -11.78 -8.62
C ALA A 571 -8.45 -11.70 -8.96
N ALA A 572 -9.26 -11.29 -8.00
CA ALA A 572 -10.65 -10.96 -8.21
C ALA A 572 -10.72 -9.63 -8.96
N ASP A 573 -11.03 -9.70 -10.26
CA ASP A 573 -11.17 -8.55 -11.16
C ASP A 573 -12.16 -7.51 -10.63
N LEU A 574 -11.79 -6.22 -10.66
CA LEU A 574 -12.54 -5.11 -10.09
C LEU A 574 -12.58 -3.93 -11.04
N GLY A 575 -13.73 -3.25 -11.13
CA GLY A 575 -13.92 -2.12 -12.03
C GLY A 575 -14.23 -2.56 -13.47
N PRO A 576 -13.64 -1.92 -14.50
CA PRO A 576 -13.75 -2.39 -15.89
C PRO A 576 -13.11 -3.78 -16.05
N PRO A 577 -13.67 -4.70 -16.88
CA PRO A 577 -13.12 -6.05 -16.99
C PRO A 577 -11.67 -6.10 -17.49
N GLY A 578 -10.80 -6.74 -16.72
CA GLY A 578 -9.37 -6.89 -16.98
C GLY A 578 -8.52 -5.72 -16.50
N THR A 579 -7.20 -5.88 -16.59
CA THR A 579 -6.21 -5.00 -15.92
C THR A 579 -6.40 -3.50 -16.20
N ASP A 580 -6.63 -2.71 -15.15
CA ASP A 580 -6.93 -1.27 -15.22
C ASP A 580 -6.03 -0.39 -14.33
N ASN A 581 -6.04 0.92 -14.56
CA ASN A 581 -5.21 1.91 -13.83
C ASN A 581 -5.67 2.20 -12.38
N THR A 582 -6.75 1.59 -11.93
CA THR A 582 -7.34 1.80 -10.59
C THR A 582 -7.03 0.63 -9.68
N TYR A 583 -7.32 -0.60 -10.11
CA TYR A 583 -7.23 -1.83 -9.33
C TYR A 583 -6.09 -2.76 -9.78
N GLY A 584 -5.43 -2.46 -10.91
CA GLY A 584 -4.48 -3.37 -11.53
C GLY A 584 -5.20 -4.60 -12.04
N ALA A 585 -4.71 -5.80 -11.73
CA ALA A 585 -5.41 -7.06 -11.99
C ALA A 585 -6.63 -7.31 -11.08
N GLY A 586 -6.94 -6.40 -10.15
CA GLY A 586 -8.01 -6.55 -9.16
C GLY A 586 -7.49 -6.83 -7.74
N ARG A 587 -8.38 -7.27 -6.86
CA ARG A 587 -8.05 -7.62 -5.46
C ARG A 587 -7.38 -8.99 -5.41
N ALA A 588 -6.22 -9.10 -4.77
CA ALA A 588 -5.51 -10.38 -4.66
C ALA A 588 -6.34 -11.49 -3.98
N ASP A 589 -6.13 -12.74 -4.40
CA ASP A 589 -6.75 -13.94 -3.82
C ASP A 589 -5.67 -15.02 -3.62
N ALA A 590 -5.19 -15.15 -2.39
CA ALA A 590 -4.10 -16.07 -2.04
C ALA A 590 -4.49 -17.54 -2.26
N LEU A 591 -5.74 -17.90 -1.97
CA LEU A 591 -6.23 -19.28 -2.14
C LEU A 591 -6.31 -19.65 -3.63
N ALA A 592 -6.78 -18.75 -4.49
CA ALA A 592 -6.80 -18.97 -5.92
C ALA A 592 -5.38 -19.05 -6.50
N ALA A 593 -4.47 -18.16 -6.08
CA ALA A 593 -3.06 -18.19 -6.44
C ALA A 593 -2.39 -19.53 -6.04
N GLY A 594 -2.67 -20.02 -4.83
CA GLY A 594 -2.14 -21.30 -4.35
C GLY A 594 -2.77 -22.52 -5.04
N ARG A 595 -4.03 -22.44 -5.50
CA ARG A 595 -4.65 -23.50 -6.31
C ARG A 595 -3.99 -23.63 -7.68
N LEU A 596 -3.64 -22.50 -8.29
CA LEU A 596 -2.87 -22.46 -9.53
C LEU A 596 -1.44 -22.99 -9.30
N LEU A 597 -0.69 -22.38 -8.38
CA LEU A 597 0.75 -22.61 -8.25
C LEU A 597 1.14 -23.86 -7.44
N CYS A 598 0.41 -24.17 -6.36
CA CYS A 598 0.76 -25.24 -5.43
C CYS A 598 0.03 -26.55 -5.75
N GLN A 599 -1.28 -26.46 -6.01
CA GLN A 599 -2.14 -27.64 -6.22
C GLN A 599 -2.29 -28.04 -7.69
N HIS A 600 -1.88 -27.18 -8.62
CA HIS A 600 -2.03 -27.41 -10.06
C HIS A 600 -3.49 -27.70 -10.48
N GLN A 601 -4.48 -27.13 -9.78
CA GLN A 601 -5.90 -27.30 -10.09
C GLN A 601 -6.37 -26.41 -11.25
N LEU A 602 -5.58 -25.40 -11.58
CA LEU A 602 -5.79 -24.46 -12.66
C LEU A 602 -4.60 -24.55 -13.63
N VAL A 603 -4.86 -24.30 -14.92
CA VAL A 603 -3.83 -24.18 -15.97
C VAL A 603 -4.13 -22.97 -16.84
N MET A 604 -3.08 -22.34 -17.38
CA MET A 604 -3.22 -21.17 -18.26
C MET A 604 -3.40 -21.61 -19.72
N TRP A 605 -4.47 -21.16 -20.37
CA TRP A 605 -4.79 -21.55 -21.75
C TRP A 605 -3.73 -21.02 -22.73
N GLY A 606 -2.98 -21.95 -23.32
CA GLY A 606 -1.88 -21.66 -24.26
C GLY A 606 -0.48 -21.77 -23.66
N ASP A 607 -0.34 -21.91 -22.34
CA ASP A 607 0.91 -22.26 -21.64
C ASP A 607 1.09 -23.78 -21.71
N LEU A 608 2.03 -24.25 -22.52
CA LEU A 608 2.17 -25.64 -22.94
C LEU A 608 3.18 -26.41 -22.07
N ASP A 609 4.03 -25.74 -21.29
CA ASP A 609 4.91 -26.35 -20.29
C ASP A 609 4.48 -26.11 -18.84
N CYS A 610 3.38 -25.39 -18.61
CA CYS A 610 2.84 -25.00 -17.31
C CYS A 610 3.85 -24.20 -16.47
N SER A 611 4.59 -23.32 -17.14
CA SER A 611 5.52 -22.36 -16.52
C SER A 611 4.83 -21.15 -15.88
N LEU A 612 3.52 -21.01 -16.08
CA LEU A 612 2.74 -19.81 -15.79
C LEU A 612 3.22 -18.58 -16.57
N THR A 613 3.83 -18.79 -17.74
CA THR A 613 4.18 -17.77 -18.72
C THR A 613 3.66 -18.19 -20.08
N LEU A 614 3.17 -17.22 -20.87
CA LEU A 614 2.72 -17.46 -22.25
C LEU A 614 3.72 -16.83 -23.22
N ASP A 615 4.63 -17.63 -23.77
CA ASP A 615 5.75 -17.13 -24.57
C ASP A 615 6.06 -17.94 -25.85
N SER A 616 7.24 -17.72 -26.43
CA SER A 616 7.68 -18.38 -27.66
C SER A 616 8.03 -19.88 -27.50
N ALA A 617 8.32 -20.34 -26.28
CA ALA A 617 8.54 -21.74 -25.94
C ALA A 617 7.25 -22.53 -26.11
N ASP A 618 6.10 -22.00 -25.67
CA ASP A 618 4.79 -22.64 -25.84
C ASP A 618 4.45 -22.87 -27.30
N ALA A 619 4.63 -21.83 -28.12
CA ALA A 619 4.45 -21.90 -29.55
C ALA A 619 5.38 -22.94 -30.19
N LEU A 620 6.62 -23.07 -29.69
CA LEU A 620 7.57 -24.09 -30.16
C LEU A 620 7.14 -25.50 -29.74
N LEU A 621 6.65 -25.70 -28.52
CA LEU A 621 6.12 -26.98 -28.03
C LEU A 621 4.90 -27.40 -28.84
N LEU A 622 3.99 -26.46 -29.12
CA LEU A 622 2.81 -26.68 -29.94
C LEU A 622 3.19 -26.99 -31.40
N LEU A 623 4.15 -26.26 -31.97
CA LEU A 623 4.67 -26.56 -33.32
C LEU A 623 5.27 -27.96 -33.39
N ARG A 624 6.05 -28.36 -32.40
CA ARG A 624 6.60 -29.73 -32.30
C ARG A 624 5.48 -30.77 -32.26
N ALA A 625 4.43 -30.54 -31.48
CA ALA A 625 3.27 -31.43 -31.42
C ALA A 625 2.59 -31.59 -32.79
N THR A 626 2.33 -30.49 -33.51
CA THR A 626 1.69 -30.53 -34.85
C THR A 626 2.53 -31.26 -35.90
N LEU A 627 3.86 -31.32 -35.71
CA LEU A 627 4.80 -32.04 -36.56
C LEU A 627 5.04 -33.50 -36.12
N GLY A 628 4.35 -33.97 -35.07
CA GLY A 628 4.55 -35.31 -34.50
C GLY A 628 5.91 -35.50 -33.81
N LEU A 629 6.58 -34.41 -33.44
CA LEU A 629 7.85 -34.44 -32.72
C LEU A 629 7.62 -34.56 -31.20
N PRO A 630 8.54 -35.19 -30.44
CA PRO A 630 8.43 -35.26 -28.99
C PRO A 630 8.35 -33.87 -28.34
N VAL A 631 7.38 -33.71 -27.45
CA VAL A 631 7.16 -32.52 -26.61
C VAL A 631 7.56 -32.88 -25.19
N ALA A 632 8.34 -32.01 -24.53
CA ALA A 632 8.62 -32.12 -23.11
C ALA A 632 7.74 -31.09 -22.39
N GLN A 633 6.83 -31.55 -21.54
CA GLN A 633 5.93 -30.69 -20.77
C GLN A 633 6.18 -30.97 -19.28
N SER A 634 6.24 -29.94 -18.45
CA SER A 634 6.37 -30.10 -17.00
C SER A 634 5.05 -30.62 -16.45
N GLN A 635 5.05 -31.71 -15.67
CA GLN A 635 3.86 -32.07 -14.89
C GLN A 635 3.55 -30.91 -13.93
N PRO A 636 2.32 -30.37 -13.95
CA PRO A 636 1.02 -31.04 -14.17
C PRO A 636 0.48 -31.06 -15.61
N CYS A 637 1.17 -30.45 -16.59
CA CYS A 637 0.50 -29.99 -17.80
C CYS A 637 -0.25 -31.09 -18.57
N PRO A 638 -1.51 -30.83 -19.00
CA PRO A 638 -2.24 -31.69 -19.92
C PRO A 638 -1.43 -31.91 -21.20
N ARG A 639 -1.54 -33.09 -21.81
CA ARG A 639 -0.85 -33.33 -23.08
C ARG A 639 -1.61 -32.62 -24.19
N VAL A 640 -0.89 -32.18 -25.21
CA VAL A 640 -1.48 -31.60 -26.42
C VAL A 640 -2.55 -32.54 -26.98
N GLY A 641 -3.79 -32.05 -27.09
CA GLY A 641 -4.96 -32.83 -27.52
C GLY A 641 -5.71 -33.59 -26.41
N ASP A 642 -5.29 -33.54 -25.14
CA ASP A 642 -6.15 -33.97 -24.01
C ASP A 642 -7.30 -32.96 -23.82
N ALA A 643 -8.47 -33.40 -23.35
CA ALA A 643 -9.64 -32.54 -23.17
C ALA A 643 -9.58 -31.76 -21.84
N VAL A 644 -9.62 -30.43 -21.91
CA VAL A 644 -9.57 -29.51 -20.76
C VAL A 644 -10.71 -28.51 -20.90
N GLY A 645 -11.56 -28.37 -19.89
CA GLY A 645 -12.71 -27.44 -19.94
C GLY A 645 -13.73 -27.68 -21.07
N GLY A 646 -13.66 -28.83 -21.76
CA GLY A 646 -14.51 -29.16 -22.92
C GLY A 646 -13.88 -28.87 -24.29
N VAL A 647 -12.63 -28.38 -24.33
CA VAL A 647 -11.85 -28.08 -25.55
C VAL A 647 -10.53 -28.86 -25.55
N LEU A 648 -9.84 -28.96 -26.70
CA LEU A 648 -8.59 -29.73 -26.80
C LEU A 648 -7.38 -28.88 -26.38
N TRP A 649 -6.51 -29.39 -25.51
CA TRP A 649 -5.33 -28.64 -25.06
C TRP A 649 -4.40 -28.29 -26.22
N GLY A 650 -4.18 -26.99 -26.46
CA GLY A 650 -3.42 -26.45 -27.60
C GLY A 650 -4.21 -26.20 -28.88
N ASP A 651 -5.52 -26.46 -28.92
CA ASP A 651 -6.44 -26.04 -29.98
C ASP A 651 -6.96 -24.64 -29.63
N MET A 652 -6.16 -23.63 -29.99
CA MET A 652 -6.36 -22.26 -29.54
C MET A 652 -7.56 -21.60 -30.21
N ASP A 653 -7.89 -21.93 -31.46
CA ASP A 653 -9.09 -21.42 -32.12
C ASP A 653 -10.35 -22.28 -31.93
N CYS A 654 -10.22 -23.43 -31.26
CA CYS A 654 -11.28 -24.38 -30.92
C CYS A 654 -12.02 -24.96 -32.15
N ASP A 655 -11.32 -25.19 -33.28
CA ASP A 655 -11.88 -25.86 -34.46
C ASP A 655 -12.02 -27.40 -34.30
N GLY A 656 -11.46 -27.94 -33.21
CA GLY A 656 -11.39 -29.37 -32.91
C GLY A 656 -10.08 -30.03 -33.37
N ARG A 657 -9.05 -29.25 -33.72
CA ARG A 657 -7.75 -29.75 -34.19
C ARG A 657 -6.61 -28.85 -33.75
N VAL A 658 -5.55 -29.47 -33.23
CA VAL A 658 -4.29 -28.77 -32.99
C VAL A 658 -3.49 -28.64 -34.29
N THR A 659 -3.24 -27.42 -34.75
CA THR A 659 -2.61 -27.10 -36.04
C THR A 659 -1.59 -25.96 -35.96
N ILE A 660 -0.99 -25.61 -37.11
CA ILE A 660 -0.10 -24.44 -37.23
C ILE A 660 -0.87 -23.10 -37.07
N ALA A 661 -2.21 -23.09 -37.20
CA ALA A 661 -3.02 -21.90 -36.91
C ALA A 661 -2.92 -21.52 -35.41
N ASP A 662 -2.88 -22.53 -34.54
CA ASP A 662 -2.80 -22.42 -33.08
C ASP A 662 -1.42 -21.96 -32.62
N VAL A 663 -0.36 -22.50 -33.24
CA VAL A 663 1.02 -22.00 -33.06
C VAL A 663 1.08 -20.50 -33.32
N ARG A 664 0.42 -20.03 -34.38
CA ARG A 664 0.33 -18.61 -34.71
C ARG A 664 -0.54 -17.84 -33.70
N ALA A 665 -1.58 -18.44 -33.12
CA ALA A 665 -2.38 -17.82 -32.06
C ALA A 665 -1.54 -17.59 -30.80
N VAL A 666 -0.81 -18.60 -30.32
CA VAL A 666 0.12 -18.49 -29.18
C VAL A 666 1.19 -17.42 -29.45
N LEU A 667 1.86 -17.44 -30.61
CA LEU A 667 2.85 -16.40 -30.95
C LEU A 667 2.27 -14.98 -30.98
N ARG A 668 1.01 -14.81 -31.39
CA ARG A 668 0.35 -13.50 -31.37
C ARG A 668 0.06 -13.05 -29.95
N ALA A 669 -0.51 -13.92 -29.12
CA ALA A 669 -0.77 -13.64 -27.72
C ALA A 669 0.51 -13.29 -26.94
N ALA A 670 1.56 -14.11 -27.07
CA ALA A 670 2.89 -13.89 -26.52
C ALA A 670 3.57 -12.58 -27.00
N SER A 671 3.15 -12.05 -28.15
CA SER A 671 3.64 -10.77 -28.70
C SER A 671 2.72 -9.57 -28.42
N GLY A 672 1.66 -9.74 -27.61
CA GLY A 672 0.63 -8.71 -27.40
C GLY A 672 -0.15 -8.32 -28.66
N LEU A 673 -0.11 -9.15 -29.72
CA LEU A 673 -0.78 -8.89 -30.98
C LEU A 673 -2.22 -9.40 -30.94
N PRO A 674 -3.21 -8.61 -31.40
CA PRO A 674 -4.62 -9.00 -31.32
C PRO A 674 -4.88 -10.28 -32.11
N TRP A 675 -5.60 -11.20 -31.48
CA TRP A 675 -6.10 -12.44 -32.06
C TRP A 675 -7.51 -12.69 -31.53
N ALA A 676 -8.38 -13.23 -32.38
CA ALA A 676 -9.78 -13.46 -32.07
C ALA A 676 -10.07 -14.97 -32.19
N PRO A 677 -10.31 -15.68 -31.09
CA PRO A 677 -10.78 -17.07 -31.12
C PRO A 677 -12.17 -17.21 -31.76
N HIS A 678 -12.59 -18.44 -32.06
CA HIS A 678 -14.02 -18.69 -32.28
C HIS A 678 -14.84 -18.39 -31.01
N PRO A 679 -16.09 -17.89 -31.15
CA PRO A 679 -16.96 -17.61 -30.02
C PRO A 679 -17.19 -18.86 -29.14
N GLY A 680 -16.87 -18.75 -27.85
CA GLY A 680 -16.96 -19.84 -26.88
C GLY A 680 -15.63 -20.55 -26.58
N CYS A 681 -14.56 -20.25 -27.33
CA CYS A 681 -13.20 -20.70 -26.98
C CYS A 681 -12.61 -19.83 -25.86
N PRO A 682 -11.78 -20.37 -24.95
CA PRO A 682 -11.07 -19.58 -23.95
C PRO A 682 -10.11 -18.57 -24.60
N ALA A 683 -9.94 -17.41 -23.97
CA ALA A 683 -8.91 -16.46 -24.37
C ALA A 683 -7.51 -17.03 -24.04
N ALA A 684 -6.50 -16.71 -24.86
CA ALA A 684 -5.11 -17.04 -24.53
C ALA A 684 -4.72 -16.35 -23.21
N GLY A 685 -4.12 -17.08 -22.29
CA GLY A 685 -3.85 -16.62 -20.92
C GLY A 685 -4.99 -16.87 -19.91
N ALA A 686 -6.19 -17.30 -20.34
CA ALA A 686 -7.30 -17.56 -19.43
C ALA A 686 -7.05 -18.82 -18.57
N LEU A 687 -7.41 -18.76 -17.28
CA LEU A 687 -7.28 -19.91 -16.39
C LEU A 687 -8.44 -20.90 -16.55
N LEU A 688 -8.13 -22.17 -16.69
CA LEU A 688 -9.09 -23.28 -16.77
C LEU A 688 -8.86 -24.28 -15.64
N SER A 689 -9.94 -24.80 -15.06
CA SER A 689 -9.85 -25.90 -14.09
C SER A 689 -9.52 -27.22 -14.75
N LEU A 690 -8.58 -27.97 -14.16
CA LEU A 690 -8.40 -29.39 -14.45
C LEU A 690 -9.51 -30.23 -13.81
N PRO A 691 -9.93 -31.35 -14.44
CA PRO A 691 -10.98 -32.24 -13.95
C PRO A 691 -10.56 -33.15 -12.79
#